data_AF-A0A8H5KZ53-F1
#
_entry.id   AF-A0A8H5KZ53-F1
#
_cell.length_a   1.000
_cell.length_b   1.000
_cell.length_c   1.000
_cell.angle_alpha   90.00
_cell.angle_beta   90.00
_cell.angle_gamma   90.00
#
_symmetry.space_group_name_H-M   'P 1'
#
loop_
_entity.id
_entity.type
_entity.pdbx_description
1 polymer ?
#
loop_
_entity_poly.entity_id
_entity_poly.type
_entity_poly.pdbx_seq_one_letter_code
_entity_poly.pdbx_strand_id
1 'polypeptide(L)'
;MEDTRQLPDGIIELAPRTGTSFFINKGQRLTVIDPKGGQVSDLVAFNRHDIDEVISNGRTFDYADTIYLTTNHPLYSNRSNIMLKIVEDTCGRHDFLLTPCSKDTFRIIYGDKEPHHGCFGNLSLALGKHGIAPDRIPCAFNCFMNVPVDGKTGKFTVEPPISKAGDHIDFVAEMDLIVAITACSAGKSNGESTMKNKGSIEDAVQGKGVHVDSDNRISWDEDADQHPRNWNFGTKTYTAALICWLEMYMTAISSSGTATADAAREEYGVSRTMAYFVFVTIYLLGQTIGSIFCSPISEVFGRRTIYIIAATLFCVSSVIVAAVPSIIGVYFGRFFQGVAAAIPATVAFGNFDDMYNAEHRIWVVYVYTILGMLGLALGPIYSTYITSSIGWRWVYYISTIVMGATAFACIFTKESNANQLLDKIVKEIREETGIEDVKSSNEAGEKFTVASFAQNALFRPLQFLVTDPLVFFCAVLCAIAFGLIYGLTESLTIVYTASPFNFSQNSSSLAFLAIAIGEVLNILPRIYDAYIYKKYRRTHRRILPESKITSFAIAAPSLAIGLWLFAWTIPPRVTNVPWPVSMIGLVMIGFSANDFSYVLFGYATDSYGEYAASAVSAISLTRTLTAAVFPLFTHQMYTGLGSNVATSILAAVASLFAFTPFLFLGYGSRLRHRSKFAADDEQALEQENLHMKDKE
;
A
#
# COMPACT_ATOMS: atom_id res chain seq x y z
N MET A 1 6.15 -34.36 43.36
CA MET A 1 7.41 -34.90 42.79
C MET A 1 8.51 -34.42 43.69
N GLU A 2 9.50 -35.24 44.02
CA GLU A 2 10.66 -34.74 44.75
C GLU A 2 11.42 -33.75 43.84
N ASP A 3 11.62 -32.52 44.30
CA ASP A 3 12.24 -31.44 43.52
C ASP A 3 13.73 -31.69 43.23
N THR A 4 14.32 -32.65 43.95
CA THR A 4 15.72 -33.05 43.89
C THR A 4 15.84 -34.57 43.82
N ARG A 5 16.77 -35.07 43.01
CA ARG A 5 17.19 -36.47 42.97
C ARG A 5 18.65 -36.58 43.40
N GLN A 6 18.95 -37.42 44.39
CA GLN A 6 20.34 -37.72 44.76
C GLN A 6 20.96 -38.71 43.76
N LEU A 7 22.13 -38.36 43.25
CA LEU A 7 22.97 -39.17 42.38
C LEU A 7 24.22 -39.65 43.16
N PRO A 8 25.00 -40.61 42.62
CA PRO A 8 26.28 -41.01 43.21
C PRO A 8 27.25 -39.82 43.40
N ASP A 9 28.27 -40.02 44.22
CA ASP A 9 29.35 -39.04 44.46
C ASP A 9 28.89 -37.68 45.06
N GLY A 10 27.72 -37.66 45.71
CA GLY A 10 27.21 -36.47 46.40
C GLY A 10 26.58 -35.44 45.47
N ILE A 11 26.30 -35.79 44.21
CA ILE A 11 25.65 -34.92 43.24
C ILE A 11 24.13 -34.87 43.52
N ILE A 12 23.55 -33.68 43.45
CA ILE A 12 22.11 -33.46 43.57
C ILE A 12 21.59 -32.92 42.23
N GLU A 13 20.74 -33.69 41.57
CA GLU A 13 20.07 -33.29 40.34
C GLU A 13 18.77 -32.56 40.67
N LEU A 14 18.56 -31.38 40.07
CA LEU A 14 17.32 -30.62 40.18
C LEU A 14 16.35 -31.04 39.08
N ALA A 15 15.10 -31.29 39.46
CA ALA A 15 14.04 -31.47 38.48
C ALA A 15 13.86 -30.19 37.65
N PRO A 16 13.39 -30.29 36.39
CA PRO A 16 13.12 -29.10 35.58
C PRO A 16 12.18 -28.14 36.30
N ARG A 17 12.49 -26.84 36.25
CA ARG A 17 11.65 -25.76 36.79
C ARG A 17 11.48 -25.80 38.31
N THR A 18 12.39 -26.44 39.04
CA THR A 18 12.40 -26.42 40.51
C THR A 18 13.59 -25.62 41.05
N GLY A 19 13.67 -25.49 42.38
CA GLY A 19 14.81 -24.89 43.06
C GLY A 19 15.05 -25.52 44.42
N THR A 20 16.27 -25.40 44.91
CA THR A 20 16.67 -25.89 46.24
C THR A 20 17.54 -24.87 46.94
N SER A 21 17.77 -25.11 48.23
CA SER A 21 18.75 -24.36 49.01
C SER A 21 19.40 -25.24 50.07
N PHE A 22 20.63 -24.89 50.42
CA PHE A 22 21.50 -25.64 51.31
C PHE A 22 22.54 -24.73 51.97
N PHE A 23 23.20 -25.23 53.00
CA PHE A 23 24.31 -24.53 53.65
C PHE A 23 25.63 -24.95 53.00
N ILE A 24 26.55 -23.99 52.85
CA ILE A 24 27.95 -24.23 52.50
C ILE A 24 28.83 -23.50 53.50
N ASN A 25 29.76 -24.21 54.13
CA ASN A 25 30.69 -23.64 55.09
C ASN A 25 31.87 -23.01 54.36
N LYS A 26 32.53 -22.05 55.01
CA LYS A 26 33.77 -21.46 54.49
C LYS A 26 34.78 -22.54 54.08
N GLY A 27 35.36 -22.39 52.89
CA GLY A 27 36.36 -23.28 52.31
C GLY A 27 35.78 -24.48 51.53
N GLN A 28 34.47 -24.72 51.59
CA GLN A 28 33.84 -25.77 50.78
C GLN A 28 33.67 -25.34 49.32
N ARG A 29 33.68 -26.34 48.42
CA ARG A 29 33.47 -26.16 46.98
C ARG A 29 32.01 -26.45 46.62
N LEU A 30 31.44 -25.60 45.77
CA LEU A 30 30.15 -25.81 45.09
C LEU A 30 30.42 -25.95 43.59
N THR A 31 30.00 -27.05 43.00
CA THR A 31 30.05 -27.29 41.55
C THR A 31 28.63 -27.28 40.99
N VAL A 32 28.37 -26.37 40.05
CA VAL A 32 27.10 -26.31 39.31
C VAL A 32 27.35 -26.90 37.93
N ILE A 33 26.61 -27.95 37.57
CA ILE A 33 26.79 -28.70 36.33
C ILE A 33 25.53 -28.53 35.47
N ASP A 34 25.71 -28.27 34.18
CA ASP A 34 24.66 -28.41 33.17
C ASP A 34 24.71 -29.84 32.59
N PRO A 35 23.88 -30.78 33.06
CA PRO A 35 24.02 -32.19 32.68
C PRO A 35 23.64 -32.46 31.22
N LYS A 36 22.88 -31.58 30.58
CA LYS A 36 22.34 -31.79 29.22
C LYS A 36 22.75 -30.72 28.21
N GLY A 37 23.34 -29.62 28.66
CA GLY A 37 23.61 -28.45 27.84
C GLY A 37 22.35 -27.60 27.66
N GLY A 38 22.54 -26.29 27.50
CA GLY A 38 21.42 -25.37 27.28
C GLY A 38 20.63 -24.98 28.53
N GLN A 39 20.98 -25.42 29.74
CA GLN A 39 20.22 -25.10 30.96
C GLN A 39 20.85 -23.94 31.74
N VAL A 40 20.08 -22.89 31.99
CA VAL A 40 20.49 -21.80 32.90
C VAL A 40 20.13 -22.13 34.33
N SER A 41 20.94 -21.65 35.27
CA SER A 41 20.69 -21.81 36.70
C SER A 41 20.91 -20.52 37.47
N ASP A 42 19.87 -20.02 38.14
CA ASP A 42 19.96 -18.81 38.95
C ASP A 42 20.53 -19.17 40.32
N LEU A 43 21.65 -18.56 40.72
CA LEU A 43 22.29 -18.74 42.02
C LEU A 43 22.18 -17.47 42.87
N VAL A 44 21.74 -17.62 44.12
CA VAL A 44 21.81 -16.57 45.15
C VAL A 44 22.49 -17.09 46.40
N ALA A 45 23.23 -16.21 47.09
CA ALA A 45 23.94 -16.53 48.31
C ALA A 45 23.71 -15.47 49.39
N PHE A 46 23.53 -15.91 50.63
CA PHE A 46 23.34 -15.09 51.83
C PHE A 46 24.36 -15.51 52.88
N ASN A 47 24.84 -14.58 53.68
CA ASN A 47 25.65 -14.92 54.86
C ASN A 47 24.76 -15.69 55.85
N ARG A 48 25.22 -16.86 56.29
CA ARG A 48 24.46 -17.73 57.19
C ARG A 48 24.17 -17.09 58.55
N HIS A 49 25.05 -16.20 59.00
CA HIS A 49 24.98 -15.55 60.31
C HIS A 49 24.31 -14.17 60.24
N ASP A 50 24.09 -13.63 59.03
CA ASP A 50 23.43 -12.34 58.80
C ASP A 50 22.74 -12.34 57.42
N ILE A 51 21.44 -12.61 57.39
CA ILE A 51 20.66 -12.66 56.15
C ILE A 51 20.42 -11.27 55.50
N ASP A 52 20.87 -10.17 56.11
CA ASP A 52 20.98 -8.84 55.49
C ASP A 52 22.24 -8.69 54.64
N GLU A 53 23.21 -9.59 54.78
CA GLU A 53 24.36 -9.67 53.90
C GLU A 53 24.11 -10.70 52.78
N VAL A 54 24.00 -10.22 51.55
CA VAL A 54 23.55 -10.98 50.39
C VAL A 54 24.41 -10.69 49.17
N ILE A 55 24.54 -11.64 48.25
CA ILE A 55 25.26 -11.49 46.99
C ILE A 55 24.79 -10.25 46.21
N SER A 56 25.72 -9.54 45.60
CA SER A 56 25.48 -8.25 44.93
C SER A 56 26.14 -8.20 43.56
N ASN A 57 25.33 -7.99 42.53
CA ASN A 57 25.79 -7.73 41.17
C ASN A 57 26.60 -6.43 41.09
N GLY A 58 26.07 -5.32 41.64
CA GLY A 58 26.72 -4.00 41.56
C GLY A 58 28.12 -3.99 42.16
N ARG A 59 28.29 -4.52 43.39
CA ARG A 59 29.61 -4.63 44.03
C ARG A 59 30.54 -5.56 43.25
N THR A 60 30.01 -6.63 42.69
CA THR A 60 30.81 -7.55 41.90
C THR A 60 31.32 -6.89 40.61
N PHE A 61 30.47 -6.18 39.88
CA PHE A 61 30.88 -5.45 38.68
C PHE A 61 31.88 -4.33 38.99
N ASP A 62 31.65 -3.54 40.05
CA ASP A 62 32.55 -2.46 40.47
C ASP A 62 33.99 -2.95 40.70
N TYR A 63 34.15 -4.12 41.33
CA TYR A 63 35.46 -4.65 41.71
C TYR A 63 36.07 -5.59 40.67
N ALA A 64 35.26 -6.23 39.82
CA ALA A 64 35.74 -7.07 38.73
C ALA A 64 36.04 -6.28 37.45
N ASP A 65 35.52 -5.06 37.30
CA ASP A 65 35.63 -4.21 36.10
C ASP A 65 35.16 -4.91 34.81
N THR A 66 34.21 -5.85 34.95
CA THR A 66 33.62 -6.60 33.84
C THR A 66 32.24 -7.13 34.21
N ILE A 67 31.36 -7.26 33.21
CA ILE A 67 30.08 -7.95 33.33
C ILE A 67 30.17 -9.43 32.96
N TYR A 68 31.27 -9.88 32.35
CA TYR A 68 31.51 -11.27 31.97
C TYR A 68 32.47 -11.91 32.97
N LEU A 69 31.87 -12.55 33.98
CA LEU A 69 32.57 -13.18 35.09
C LEU A 69 32.93 -14.62 34.74
N THR A 70 34.16 -15.02 35.09
CA THR A 70 34.73 -16.36 34.84
C THR A 70 35.79 -16.69 35.89
N THR A 71 36.57 -17.76 35.70
CA THR A 71 37.66 -18.21 36.56
C THR A 71 38.50 -17.05 37.13
N ASN A 72 38.79 -17.11 38.44
CA ASN A 72 39.47 -16.13 39.27
C ASN A 72 38.66 -14.88 39.69
N HIS A 73 37.45 -14.66 39.17
CA HIS A 73 36.63 -13.55 39.64
C HIS A 73 35.96 -13.87 40.99
N PRO A 74 36.05 -12.95 41.98
CA PRO A 74 35.27 -13.01 43.21
C PRO A 74 33.84 -12.48 43.00
N LEU A 75 32.88 -13.07 43.72
CA LEU A 75 31.50 -12.60 43.82
C LEU A 75 31.29 -11.98 45.21
N TYR A 76 30.88 -10.72 45.24
CA TYR A 76 30.82 -9.91 46.45
C TYR A 76 29.41 -9.82 47.04
N SER A 77 29.36 -9.62 48.36
CA SER A 77 28.14 -9.23 49.06
C SER A 77 27.83 -7.75 48.86
N ASN A 78 26.60 -7.34 49.18
CA ASN A 78 26.17 -5.94 49.29
C ASN A 78 27.01 -5.12 50.28
N ARG A 79 27.79 -5.77 51.15
CA ARG A 79 28.74 -5.17 52.11
C ARG A 79 30.20 -5.26 51.66
N SER A 80 30.46 -5.63 50.41
CA SER A 80 31.80 -5.73 49.81
C SER A 80 32.72 -6.81 50.42
N ASN A 81 32.15 -7.82 51.08
CA ASN A 81 32.90 -9.02 51.44
C ASN A 81 32.81 -10.05 50.32
N ILE A 82 33.88 -10.82 50.08
CA ILE A 82 33.82 -11.92 49.10
C ILE A 82 32.98 -13.05 49.70
N MET A 83 31.95 -13.48 48.96
CA MET A 83 31.10 -14.61 49.36
C MET A 83 31.56 -15.89 48.67
N LEU A 84 31.75 -15.81 47.35
CA LEU A 84 32.13 -16.93 46.50
C LEU A 84 33.29 -16.51 45.60
N LYS A 85 34.20 -17.42 45.29
CA LYS A 85 35.24 -17.22 44.27
C LYS A 85 35.11 -18.27 43.19
N ILE A 86 35.04 -17.85 41.93
CA ILE A 86 35.03 -18.78 40.78
C ILE A 86 36.44 -19.36 40.64
N VAL A 87 36.57 -20.67 40.81
CA VAL A 87 37.86 -21.38 40.76
C VAL A 87 38.05 -22.17 39.47
N GLU A 88 36.97 -22.53 38.80
CA GLU A 88 36.98 -23.21 37.50
C GLU A 88 35.67 -22.89 36.76
N ASP A 89 35.75 -22.74 35.44
CA ASP A 89 34.61 -22.44 34.56
C ASP A 89 34.92 -23.02 33.18
N THR A 90 34.11 -23.99 32.74
CA THR A 90 34.25 -24.62 31.42
C THR A 90 33.37 -23.99 30.34
N CYS A 91 32.39 -23.16 30.71
CA CYS A 91 31.45 -22.52 29.79
C CYS A 91 31.98 -21.16 29.30
N GLY A 92 32.54 -20.35 30.20
CA GLY A 92 33.06 -19.02 29.93
C GLY A 92 31.99 -17.93 29.81
N ARG A 93 30.72 -18.24 30.09
CA ARG A 93 29.60 -17.31 29.92
C ARG A 93 28.56 -17.41 31.03
N HIS A 94 28.52 -16.37 31.85
CA HIS A 94 27.64 -16.19 33.00
C HIS A 94 27.35 -14.69 33.14
N ASP A 95 26.26 -14.31 33.81
CA ASP A 95 25.96 -12.90 34.03
C ASP A 95 25.12 -12.60 35.29
N PHE A 96 24.99 -11.31 35.57
CA PHE A 96 24.16 -10.70 36.62
C PHE A 96 23.18 -9.68 36.01
N LEU A 97 22.91 -9.78 34.71
CA LEU A 97 22.22 -8.73 33.95
C LEU A 97 20.70 -8.86 34.06
N LEU A 98 20.19 -10.07 34.28
CA LEU A 98 18.77 -10.35 34.38
C LEU A 98 18.39 -10.83 35.78
N THR A 99 17.24 -10.38 36.24
CA THR A 99 16.64 -10.81 37.51
C THR A 99 15.99 -12.18 37.37
N PRO A 100 15.84 -12.95 38.47
CA PRO A 100 15.12 -14.22 38.43
C PRO A 100 13.73 -14.05 37.82
N CYS A 101 13.38 -14.89 36.84
CA CYS A 101 12.08 -14.77 36.18
C CYS A 101 10.92 -14.96 37.17
N SER A 102 9.92 -14.09 37.09
CA SER A 102 8.74 -14.08 37.96
C SER A 102 7.45 -14.32 37.15
N LYS A 103 6.32 -14.53 37.83
CA LYS A 103 5.00 -14.58 37.16
C LYS A 103 4.75 -13.32 36.32
N ASP A 104 5.18 -12.18 36.82
CA ASP A 104 5.08 -10.90 36.09
C ASP A 104 6.01 -10.86 34.88
N THR A 105 7.19 -11.48 34.96
CA THR A 105 8.10 -11.61 33.80
C THR A 105 7.40 -12.37 32.67
N PHE A 106 6.77 -13.51 32.98
CA PHE A 106 6.03 -14.29 31.98
C PHE A 106 4.83 -13.53 31.42
N ARG A 107 4.08 -12.81 32.25
CA ARG A 107 2.96 -11.97 31.79
C ARG A 107 3.40 -10.81 30.89
N ILE A 108 4.45 -10.07 31.29
CA ILE A 108 4.86 -8.82 30.63
C ILE A 108 5.74 -9.08 29.41
N ILE A 109 6.70 -10.01 29.49
CA ILE A 109 7.70 -10.27 28.45
C ILE A 109 7.29 -11.42 27.52
N TYR A 110 6.61 -12.43 28.06
CA TYR A 110 6.21 -13.62 27.27
C TYR A 110 4.75 -13.56 26.83
N GLY A 111 3.90 -12.75 27.47
CA GLY A 111 2.48 -12.61 27.12
C GLY A 111 1.58 -13.71 27.68
N ASP A 112 2.08 -14.48 28.65
CA ASP A 112 1.36 -15.62 29.23
C ASP A 112 0.09 -15.15 29.97
N LYS A 113 -1.07 -15.73 29.62
CA LYS A 113 -2.36 -15.42 30.27
C LYS A 113 -2.48 -16.06 31.66
N GLU A 114 -1.88 -17.23 31.86
CA GLU A 114 -1.84 -17.95 33.13
C GLU A 114 -0.38 -18.30 33.49
N PRO A 115 0.39 -17.32 33.99
CA PRO A 115 1.82 -17.50 34.21
C PRO A 115 2.09 -18.48 35.36
N HIS A 116 2.96 -19.44 35.09
CA HIS A 116 3.51 -20.34 36.10
C HIS A 116 4.52 -19.62 37.00
N HIS A 117 4.90 -20.23 38.12
CA HIS A 117 5.99 -19.69 38.93
C HIS A 117 7.33 -19.84 38.19
N GLY A 118 8.11 -18.76 38.16
CA GLY A 118 9.47 -18.75 37.61
C GLY A 118 10.55 -19.00 38.67
N CYS A 119 11.80 -18.72 38.33
CA CYS A 119 12.94 -18.82 39.23
C CYS A 119 12.73 -18.04 40.53
N PHE A 120 12.12 -16.85 40.48
CA PHE A 120 11.82 -16.07 41.67
C PHE A 120 10.91 -16.84 42.65
N GLY A 121 9.89 -17.54 42.12
CA GLY A 121 9.01 -18.38 42.93
C GLY A 121 9.73 -19.59 43.51
N ASN A 122 10.59 -20.23 42.72
CA ASN A 122 11.41 -21.36 43.17
C ASN A 122 12.38 -20.97 44.28
N LEU A 123 13.10 -19.85 44.09
CA LEU A 123 13.98 -19.28 45.10
C LEU A 123 13.21 -18.91 46.37
N SER A 124 12.03 -18.30 46.24
CA SER A 124 11.19 -17.95 47.37
C SER A 124 10.73 -19.16 48.18
N LEU A 125 10.36 -20.26 47.53
CA LEU A 125 9.98 -21.49 48.22
C LEU A 125 11.20 -22.13 48.90
N ALA A 126 12.33 -22.21 48.20
CA ALA A 126 13.55 -22.80 48.72
C ALA A 126 14.11 -22.01 49.92
N LEU A 127 14.18 -20.68 49.82
CA LEU A 127 14.74 -19.81 50.86
C LEU A 127 13.79 -19.55 52.03
N GLY A 128 12.48 -19.72 51.84
CA GLY A 128 11.48 -19.56 52.91
C GLY A 128 11.77 -20.43 54.13
N LYS A 129 12.32 -21.64 53.94
CA LYS A 129 12.72 -22.54 55.05
C LYS A 129 13.89 -22.01 55.89
N HIS A 130 14.57 -20.97 55.43
CA HIS A 130 15.66 -20.28 56.14
C HIS A 130 15.22 -18.91 56.68
N GLY A 131 13.92 -18.57 56.64
CA GLY A 131 13.39 -17.30 57.14
C GLY A 131 13.64 -16.11 56.21
N ILE A 132 14.01 -16.34 54.94
CA ILE A 132 14.26 -15.29 53.96
C ILE A 132 12.98 -15.04 53.17
N ALA A 133 12.46 -13.81 53.24
CA ALA A 133 11.24 -13.40 52.56
C ALA A 133 11.45 -13.17 51.03
N PRO A 134 10.41 -13.25 50.20
CA PRO A 134 10.51 -13.04 48.75
C PRO A 134 11.19 -11.71 48.36
N ASP A 135 10.85 -10.62 49.04
CA ASP A 135 11.39 -9.27 48.77
C ASP A 135 12.88 -9.12 49.10
N ARG A 136 13.48 -10.14 49.73
CA ARG A 136 14.90 -10.19 50.08
C ARG A 136 15.74 -10.92 49.05
N ILE A 137 15.12 -11.51 48.02
CA ILE A 137 15.82 -12.22 46.94
C ILE A 137 16.46 -11.17 46.02
N PRO A 138 17.80 -11.15 45.89
CA PRO A 138 18.51 -10.19 45.05
C PRO A 138 18.42 -10.58 43.56
N CYS A 139 19.09 -9.79 42.72
CA CYS A 139 19.48 -10.27 41.39
C CYS A 139 20.40 -11.49 41.53
N ALA A 140 20.09 -12.57 40.79
CA ALA A 140 20.84 -13.81 40.86
C ALA A 140 22.08 -13.77 39.95
N PHE A 141 23.08 -14.55 40.31
CA PHE A 141 24.17 -14.90 39.42
C PHE A 141 23.67 -16.02 38.50
N ASN A 142 23.48 -15.72 37.23
CA ASN A 142 22.89 -16.63 36.26
C ASN A 142 23.99 -17.51 35.65
N CYS A 143 24.10 -18.74 36.13
CA CYS A 143 25.06 -19.70 35.63
C CYS A 143 24.66 -20.13 34.21
N PHE A 144 25.62 -20.12 33.27
CA PHE A 144 25.46 -20.49 31.86
C PHE A 144 24.59 -19.53 31.02
N MET A 145 24.13 -18.42 31.58
CA MET A 145 23.28 -17.48 30.86
C MET A 145 24.08 -16.69 29.82
N ASN A 146 23.49 -16.50 28.64
CA ASN A 146 24.12 -15.80 27.53
C ASN A 146 23.36 -14.52 27.16
N VAL A 147 23.82 -13.39 27.69
CA VAL A 147 23.25 -12.07 27.42
C VAL A 147 24.30 -11.16 26.76
N PRO A 148 24.42 -11.15 25.42
CA PRO A 148 25.26 -10.19 24.70
C PRO A 148 24.76 -8.75 24.90
N VAL A 149 25.68 -7.81 25.09
CA VAL A 149 25.39 -6.37 25.19
C VAL A 149 26.11 -5.65 24.06
N ASP A 150 25.37 -4.88 23.27
CA ASP A 150 25.92 -4.03 22.23
C ASP A 150 26.66 -2.83 22.86
N GLY A 151 27.97 -2.75 22.66
CA GLY A 151 28.81 -1.74 23.29
C GLY A 151 28.58 -0.30 22.82
N LYS A 152 27.81 -0.06 21.75
CA LYS A 152 27.51 1.30 21.25
C LYS A 152 26.16 1.81 21.75
N THR A 153 25.17 0.94 21.78
CA THR A 153 23.77 1.27 22.08
C THR A 153 23.36 0.91 23.50
N GLY A 154 24.11 0.04 24.16
CA GLY A 154 23.75 -0.53 25.46
C GLY A 154 22.59 -1.54 25.40
N LYS A 155 22.12 -1.92 24.20
CA LYS A 155 21.05 -2.90 24.03
C LYS A 155 21.58 -4.30 24.33
N PHE A 156 20.84 -5.07 25.14
CA PHE A 156 21.14 -6.48 25.37
C PHE A 156 20.15 -7.40 24.65
N THR A 157 20.58 -8.62 24.32
CA THR A 157 19.73 -9.70 23.82
C THR A 157 19.90 -10.95 24.68
N VAL A 158 18.86 -11.78 24.77
CA VAL A 158 18.93 -13.09 25.44
C VAL A 158 19.09 -14.13 24.35
N GLU A 159 20.27 -14.74 24.29
CA GLU A 159 20.61 -15.76 23.31
C GLU A 159 20.66 -17.15 23.99
N PRO A 160 20.62 -18.25 23.21
CA PRO A 160 20.82 -19.58 23.76
C PRO A 160 22.11 -19.68 24.61
N PRO A 161 22.07 -20.40 25.75
CA PRO A 161 23.28 -20.76 26.48
C PRO A 161 24.27 -21.46 25.56
N ILE A 162 25.54 -21.15 25.74
CA ILE A 162 26.62 -21.81 25.01
C ILE A 162 27.12 -23.08 25.73
N SER A 163 26.55 -23.38 26.91
CA SER A 163 26.88 -24.56 27.70
C SER A 163 26.56 -25.84 26.95
N LYS A 164 27.47 -26.80 27.02
CA LYS A 164 27.36 -28.15 26.52
C LYS A 164 27.07 -29.11 27.67
N ALA A 165 26.58 -30.29 27.34
CA ALA A 165 26.37 -31.34 28.33
C ALA A 165 27.67 -31.63 29.11
N GLY A 166 27.61 -31.51 30.43
CA GLY A 166 28.74 -31.71 31.35
C GLY A 166 29.55 -30.44 31.63
N ASP A 167 29.23 -29.30 31.00
CA ASP A 167 29.85 -28.04 31.39
C ASP A 167 29.51 -27.69 32.84
N HIS A 168 30.48 -27.09 33.53
CA HIS A 168 30.35 -26.77 34.94
C HIS A 168 31.05 -25.46 35.30
N ILE A 169 30.62 -24.90 36.42
CA ILE A 169 31.28 -23.79 37.10
C ILE A 169 31.45 -24.12 38.57
N ASP A 170 32.65 -23.92 39.07
CA ASP A 170 33.06 -24.23 40.44
C ASP A 170 33.31 -22.97 41.25
N PHE A 171 32.78 -22.96 42.46
CA PHE A 171 32.95 -21.90 43.44
C PHE A 171 33.60 -22.43 44.71
N VAL A 172 34.42 -21.61 45.36
CA VAL A 172 34.82 -21.80 46.76
C VAL A 172 34.15 -20.74 47.62
N ALA A 173 33.54 -21.17 48.73
CA ALA A 173 32.91 -20.27 49.69
C ALA A 173 33.97 -19.58 50.58
N GLU A 174 33.96 -18.25 50.64
CA GLU A 174 34.89 -17.44 51.45
C GLU A 174 34.33 -17.12 52.86
N MET A 175 33.09 -17.51 53.12
CA MET A 175 32.38 -17.43 54.39
C MET A 175 31.30 -18.52 54.48
N ASP A 176 30.64 -18.65 55.62
CA ASP A 176 29.50 -19.56 55.77
C ASP A 176 28.26 -18.97 55.09
N LEU A 177 27.68 -19.70 54.14
CA LEU A 177 26.59 -19.22 53.29
C LEU A 177 25.35 -20.11 53.36
N ILE A 178 24.21 -19.48 53.12
CA ILE A 178 22.99 -20.11 52.62
C ILE A 178 22.97 -19.87 51.12
N VAL A 179 23.02 -20.94 50.32
CA VAL A 179 22.96 -20.86 48.86
C VAL A 179 21.63 -21.43 48.39
N ALA A 180 20.98 -20.73 47.45
CA ALA A 180 19.84 -21.25 46.72
C ALA A 180 20.12 -21.22 45.22
N ILE A 181 19.63 -22.25 44.54
CA ILE A 181 19.86 -22.47 43.12
C ILE A 181 18.60 -23.02 42.45
N THR A 182 18.39 -22.69 41.17
CA THR A 182 17.22 -23.15 40.40
C THR A 182 17.61 -23.85 39.10
N ALA A 183 16.74 -24.74 38.63
CA ALA A 183 16.69 -25.07 37.20
C ALA A 183 15.76 -24.04 36.54
N CYS A 184 16.31 -23.15 35.72
CA CYS A 184 15.57 -22.01 35.19
C CYS A 184 14.29 -22.41 34.46
N SER A 185 13.20 -21.71 34.74
CA SER A 185 11.87 -22.00 34.16
C SER A 185 11.59 -21.26 32.85
N ALA A 186 12.50 -20.40 32.39
CA ALA A 186 12.29 -19.54 31.23
C ALA A 186 12.87 -20.15 29.96
N GLY A 187 12.00 -20.53 29.02
CA GLY A 187 12.38 -21.18 27.77
C GLY A 187 13.43 -20.42 26.96
N LYS A 188 13.21 -19.12 26.71
CA LYS A 188 14.17 -18.26 25.99
C LYS A 188 15.57 -18.26 26.61
N SER A 189 15.67 -18.36 27.93
CA SER A 189 16.95 -18.40 28.63
C SER A 189 17.63 -19.76 28.55
N ASN A 190 16.89 -20.86 28.38
CA ASN A 190 17.42 -22.22 28.25
C ASN A 190 17.66 -22.64 26.79
N GLY A 191 17.87 -21.68 25.88
CA GLY A 191 18.11 -22.00 24.49
C GLY A 191 16.91 -22.57 23.73
N GLU A 192 15.69 -22.50 24.29
CA GLU A 192 14.47 -22.72 23.51
C GLU A 192 14.22 -21.59 22.49
N SER A 193 15.14 -20.64 22.35
CA SER A 193 15.16 -19.65 21.27
C SER A 193 15.83 -20.16 19.98
N THR A 194 15.50 -21.39 19.57
CA THR A 194 15.16 -21.75 18.17
C THR A 194 14.01 -22.77 18.11
N MET A 195 13.18 -22.80 19.14
CA MET A 195 11.75 -23.04 18.98
C MET A 195 11.06 -21.71 19.32
N LYS A 196 11.29 -20.69 18.47
CA LYS A 196 10.13 -20.03 17.82
C LYS A 196 9.09 -21.12 17.72
N ASN A 197 7.99 -21.04 18.48
CA ASN A 197 7.04 -22.12 18.58
C ASN A 197 7.01 -22.79 17.21
N LYS A 198 7.58 -24.00 17.04
CA LYS A 198 7.16 -24.83 15.91
C LYS A 198 5.78 -25.33 16.32
N GLY A 199 4.89 -24.38 16.65
CA GLY A 199 3.53 -24.50 16.21
C GLY A 199 3.68 -24.78 14.73
N SER A 200 3.02 -25.83 14.30
CA SER A 200 3.04 -26.14 12.88
C SER A 200 2.62 -24.89 12.11
N ILE A 201 2.88 -24.86 10.81
CA ILE A 201 2.37 -23.76 10.00
C ILE A 201 0.86 -23.61 10.24
N GLU A 202 0.15 -24.72 10.49
CA GLU A 202 -1.27 -24.72 10.89
C GLU A 202 -1.57 -23.91 12.18
N ASP A 203 -0.74 -24.01 13.22
CA ASP A 203 -0.92 -23.26 14.46
C ASP A 203 -0.64 -21.76 14.28
N ALA A 204 0.38 -21.40 13.49
CA ALA A 204 0.75 -20.00 13.23
C ALA A 204 -0.25 -19.28 12.31
N VAL A 205 -0.95 -20.06 11.48
CA VAL A 205 -2.00 -19.63 10.57
C VAL A 205 -3.34 -19.44 11.32
N GLN A 206 -3.53 -20.12 12.46
CA GLN A 206 -4.77 -20.10 13.22
C GLN A 206 -5.17 -18.68 13.68
N GLY A 207 -6.39 -18.27 13.37
CA GLY A 207 -6.94 -16.96 13.74
C GLY A 207 -6.43 -15.78 12.91
N LYS A 208 -5.58 -16.02 11.90
CA LYS A 208 -5.10 -14.99 10.96
C LYS A 208 -5.94 -14.90 9.68
N GLY A 209 -6.97 -15.74 9.52
CA GLY A 209 -7.85 -15.75 8.35
C GLY A 209 -7.16 -16.23 7.07
N VAL A 210 -6.23 -17.16 7.22
CA VAL A 210 -5.46 -17.78 6.14
C VAL A 210 -5.43 -19.28 6.36
N HIS A 211 -5.13 -20.05 5.33
CA HIS A 211 -4.83 -21.48 5.41
C HIS A 211 -3.54 -21.81 4.64
N VAL A 212 -2.94 -22.95 4.96
CA VAL A 212 -1.75 -23.47 4.29
C VAL A 212 -2.10 -24.66 3.40
N ASP A 213 -1.56 -24.71 2.18
CA ASP A 213 -1.69 -25.85 1.27
C ASP A 213 -0.59 -26.91 1.49
N SER A 214 -0.65 -28.02 0.74
CA SER A 214 0.34 -29.10 0.84
C SER A 214 1.77 -28.71 0.43
N ASP A 215 1.92 -27.58 -0.28
CA ASP A 215 3.20 -27.06 -0.77
C ASP A 215 3.74 -25.91 0.12
N ASN A 216 3.24 -25.78 1.36
CA ASN A 216 3.56 -24.70 2.29
C ASN A 216 3.23 -23.29 1.76
N ARG A 217 2.24 -23.17 0.87
CA ARG A 217 1.76 -21.87 0.40
C ARG A 217 0.58 -21.42 1.24
N ILE A 218 0.64 -20.16 1.66
CA ILE A 218 -0.41 -19.53 2.44
C ILE A 218 -1.37 -18.81 1.49
N SER A 219 -2.66 -19.07 1.68
CA SER A 219 -3.77 -18.47 0.93
C SER A 219 -4.81 -17.91 1.90
N TRP A 220 -5.61 -16.96 1.42
CA TRP A 220 -6.70 -16.37 2.20
C TRP A 220 -7.84 -17.36 2.42
N ASP A 221 -8.43 -17.33 3.62
CA ASP A 221 -9.73 -17.95 3.85
C ASP A 221 -10.84 -17.10 3.23
N GLU A 222 -11.94 -17.73 2.80
CA GLU A 222 -13.06 -17.03 2.16
C GLU A 222 -13.66 -15.92 3.03
N ASP A 223 -13.73 -16.16 4.35
CA ASP A 223 -14.36 -15.28 5.34
C ASP A 223 -13.37 -14.36 6.08
N ALA A 224 -12.12 -14.28 5.63
CA ALA A 224 -11.07 -13.52 6.30
C ALA A 224 -11.42 -12.03 6.39
N ASP A 225 -11.55 -11.49 7.61
CA ASP A 225 -11.93 -10.10 7.88
C ASP A 225 -10.89 -9.07 7.40
N GLN A 226 -9.61 -9.48 7.38
CA GLN A 226 -8.50 -8.69 6.87
C GLN A 226 -8.54 -8.55 5.34
N HIS A 227 -9.16 -9.51 4.64
CA HIS A 227 -9.22 -9.49 3.18
C HIS A 227 -10.06 -8.29 2.69
N PRO A 228 -9.57 -7.47 1.74
CA PRO A 228 -10.25 -6.25 1.27
C PRO A 228 -11.66 -6.48 0.74
N ARG A 229 -11.96 -7.66 0.19
CA ARG A 229 -13.33 -8.04 -0.25
C ARG A 229 -14.30 -8.29 0.90
N ASN A 230 -13.83 -8.51 2.13
CA ASN A 230 -14.67 -8.80 3.30
C ASN A 230 -14.79 -7.60 4.25
N TRP A 231 -14.15 -6.48 3.94
CA TRP A 231 -14.28 -5.26 4.73
C TRP A 231 -15.73 -4.80 4.85
N ASN A 232 -16.04 -4.19 6.00
CA ASN A 232 -17.34 -3.57 6.21
C ASN A 232 -17.62 -2.45 5.18
N PHE A 233 -18.92 -2.19 4.95
CA PHE A 233 -19.37 -1.22 3.96
C PHE A 233 -18.79 0.19 4.17
N GLY A 234 -18.61 0.61 5.44
CA GLY A 234 -18.05 1.92 5.79
C GLY A 234 -16.60 2.08 5.32
N THR A 235 -15.74 1.10 5.57
CA THR A 235 -14.33 1.12 5.16
C THR A 235 -14.19 1.12 3.65
N LYS A 236 -15.00 0.29 2.97
CA LYS A 236 -15.01 0.21 1.51
C LYS A 236 -15.44 1.53 0.88
N THR A 237 -16.57 2.06 1.35
CA THR A 237 -17.13 3.32 0.83
C THR A 237 -16.22 4.50 1.11
N TYR A 238 -15.61 4.59 2.29
CA TYR A 238 -14.65 5.64 2.61
C TYR A 238 -13.45 5.62 1.67
N THR A 239 -12.84 4.45 1.49
CA THR A 239 -11.66 4.29 0.62
C THR A 239 -12.02 4.59 -0.84
N ALA A 240 -13.12 4.05 -1.35
CA ALA A 240 -13.57 4.30 -2.72
C ALA A 240 -13.94 5.77 -2.95
N ALA A 241 -14.65 6.40 -2.03
CA ALA A 241 -15.02 7.82 -2.12
C ALA A 241 -13.78 8.73 -2.15
N LEU A 242 -12.75 8.41 -1.37
CA LEU A 242 -11.52 9.18 -1.35
C LEU A 242 -10.73 9.05 -2.67
N ILE A 243 -10.68 7.85 -3.25
CA ILE A 243 -10.06 7.61 -4.57
C ILE A 243 -10.81 8.39 -5.66
N CYS A 244 -12.14 8.32 -5.67
CA CYS A 244 -12.96 9.07 -6.61
C CYS A 244 -12.80 10.59 -6.44
N TRP A 245 -12.72 11.07 -5.20
CA TRP A 245 -12.47 12.48 -4.89
C TRP A 245 -11.11 12.95 -5.42
N LEU A 246 -10.06 12.17 -5.19
CA LEU A 246 -8.71 12.46 -5.70
C LEU A 246 -8.70 12.55 -7.22
N GLU A 247 -9.29 11.58 -7.91
CA GLU A 247 -9.37 11.59 -9.38
C GLU A 247 -10.11 12.83 -9.91
N MET A 248 -11.30 13.12 -9.35
CA MET A 248 -12.08 14.28 -9.75
C MET A 248 -11.34 15.59 -9.52
N TYR A 249 -10.81 15.79 -8.31
CA TYR A 249 -10.21 17.07 -7.94
C TYR A 249 -8.91 17.31 -8.70
N MET A 250 -8.03 16.31 -8.80
CA MET A 250 -6.79 16.44 -9.57
C MET A 250 -7.08 16.66 -11.06
N THR A 251 -8.07 15.96 -11.63
CA THR A 251 -8.49 16.19 -13.02
C THR A 251 -9.07 17.59 -13.23
N ALA A 252 -9.83 18.13 -12.27
CA ALA A 252 -10.33 19.51 -12.33
C ALA A 252 -9.20 20.54 -12.33
N ILE A 253 -8.14 20.32 -11.52
CA ILE A 253 -6.96 21.19 -11.52
C ILE A 253 -6.09 21.01 -12.78
N SER A 254 -6.17 19.86 -13.46
CA SER A 254 -5.59 19.68 -14.78
C SER A 254 -6.21 20.63 -15.81
N SER A 255 -7.53 20.57 -16.01
CA SER A 255 -8.24 21.40 -17.01
C SER A 255 -8.36 22.87 -16.61
N SER A 256 -8.22 23.19 -15.32
CA SER A 256 -8.07 24.57 -14.84
C SER A 256 -6.82 25.29 -15.39
N GLY A 257 -5.85 24.53 -15.90
CA GLY A 257 -4.61 25.06 -16.46
C GLY A 257 -4.82 26.06 -17.60
N THR A 258 -5.80 25.83 -18.49
CA THR A 258 -6.04 26.72 -19.65
C THR A 258 -6.48 28.12 -19.20
N ALA A 259 -7.49 28.20 -18.33
CA ALA A 259 -8.02 29.48 -17.86
C ALA A 259 -7.00 30.26 -16.99
N THR A 260 -6.21 29.54 -16.17
CA THR A 260 -5.15 30.17 -15.36
C THR A 260 -3.98 30.64 -16.21
N ALA A 261 -3.63 29.92 -17.28
CA ALA A 261 -2.57 30.31 -18.21
C ALA A 261 -2.84 31.65 -18.88
N ASP A 262 -4.07 31.90 -19.31
CA ASP A 262 -4.42 33.16 -20.00
C ASP A 262 -4.27 34.39 -19.10
N ALA A 263 -4.52 34.25 -17.80
CA ALA A 263 -4.28 35.31 -16.82
C ALA A 263 -2.81 35.42 -16.40
N ALA A 264 -2.11 34.30 -16.26
CA ALA A 264 -0.71 34.28 -15.82
C ALA A 264 0.27 34.72 -16.92
N ARG A 265 -0.08 34.58 -18.20
CA ARG A 265 0.84 34.88 -19.32
C ARG A 265 1.31 36.33 -19.35
N GLU A 266 0.44 37.27 -18.97
CA GLU A 266 0.74 38.71 -18.98
C GLU A 266 1.77 39.05 -17.90
N GLU A 267 1.64 38.43 -16.74
CA GLU A 267 2.57 38.59 -15.63
C GLU A 267 3.96 38.03 -15.94
N TYR A 268 4.03 36.86 -16.59
CA TYR A 268 5.30 36.23 -16.94
C TYR A 268 5.89 36.69 -18.28
N GLY A 269 5.18 37.54 -19.04
CA GLY A 269 5.64 38.05 -20.33
C GLY A 269 5.85 36.97 -21.40
N VAL A 270 5.09 35.88 -21.36
CA VAL A 270 5.21 34.74 -22.29
C VAL A 270 4.08 34.69 -23.32
N SER A 271 4.34 34.02 -24.45
CA SER A 271 3.30 33.80 -25.46
C SER A 271 2.18 32.90 -24.91
N ARG A 272 0.97 33.00 -25.47
CA ARG A 272 -0.18 32.15 -25.09
C ARG A 272 0.15 30.66 -25.23
N THR A 273 0.79 30.27 -26.34
CA THR A 273 1.22 28.88 -26.58
C THR A 273 2.20 28.40 -25.50
N MET A 274 3.14 29.25 -25.08
CA MET A 274 4.07 28.92 -24.01
C MET A 274 3.36 28.81 -22.66
N ALA A 275 2.39 29.68 -22.38
CA ALA A 275 1.58 29.59 -21.16
C ALA A 275 0.77 28.28 -21.10
N TYR A 276 0.10 27.88 -22.19
CA TYR A 276 -0.61 26.59 -22.26
C TYR A 276 0.35 25.40 -22.15
N PHE A 277 1.54 25.50 -22.72
CA PHE A 277 2.56 24.47 -22.55
C PHE A 277 2.92 24.28 -21.07
N VAL A 278 3.20 25.37 -20.36
CA VAL A 278 3.57 25.33 -18.93
C VAL A 278 2.42 24.86 -18.05
N PHE A 279 1.23 25.41 -18.25
CA PHE A 279 0.10 25.18 -17.35
C PHE A 279 -0.68 23.90 -17.69
N VAL A 280 -0.67 23.40 -18.92
CA VAL A 280 -1.47 22.23 -19.31
C VAL A 280 -0.58 21.09 -19.77
N THR A 281 0.28 21.32 -20.77
CA THR A 281 1.12 20.27 -21.35
C THR A 281 2.07 19.66 -20.33
N ILE A 282 2.77 20.46 -19.52
CA ILE A 282 3.73 19.96 -18.53
C ILE A 282 3.05 19.12 -17.44
N TYR A 283 1.83 19.49 -17.03
CA TYR A 283 1.04 18.67 -16.11
C TYR A 283 0.73 17.30 -16.75
N LEU A 284 0.23 17.29 -17.98
CA LEU A 284 -0.14 16.06 -18.66
C LEU A 284 1.08 15.19 -19.01
N LEU A 285 2.24 15.78 -19.28
CA LEU A 285 3.51 15.06 -19.42
C LEU A 285 3.94 14.42 -18.10
N GLY A 286 3.81 15.13 -16.99
CA GLY A 286 4.01 14.57 -15.65
C GLY A 286 3.06 13.39 -15.39
N GLN A 287 1.79 13.52 -15.77
CA GLN A 287 0.79 12.44 -15.65
C GLN A 287 1.09 11.25 -16.57
N THR A 288 1.61 11.51 -17.77
CA THR A 288 2.04 10.47 -18.72
C THR A 288 3.15 9.64 -18.10
N ILE A 289 4.19 10.30 -17.59
CA ILE A 289 5.34 9.64 -16.95
C ILE A 289 4.89 8.90 -15.69
N GLY A 290 4.10 9.54 -14.83
CA GLY A 290 3.55 8.92 -13.63
C GLY A 290 2.73 7.66 -13.95
N SER A 291 1.94 7.68 -15.03
CA SER A 291 1.07 6.54 -15.38
C SER A 291 1.84 5.26 -15.69
N ILE A 292 3.09 5.38 -16.13
CA ILE A 292 3.96 4.24 -16.44
C ILE A 292 4.48 3.57 -15.16
N PHE A 293 4.80 4.35 -14.13
CA PHE A 293 5.48 3.84 -12.94
C PHE A 293 4.53 3.63 -11.74
N CYS A 294 3.51 4.46 -11.58
CA CYS A 294 2.69 4.49 -10.37
C CYS A 294 1.91 3.19 -10.14
N SER A 295 1.37 2.57 -11.20
CA SER A 295 0.61 1.32 -11.08
C SER A 295 1.49 0.15 -10.61
N PRO A 296 2.62 -0.18 -11.27
CA PRO A 296 3.51 -1.23 -10.78
C PRO A 296 4.16 -0.94 -9.41
N ILE A 297 4.50 0.31 -9.10
CA ILE A 297 4.99 0.68 -7.75
C ILE A 297 3.92 0.40 -6.69
N SER A 298 2.62 0.57 -7.00
CA SER A 298 1.51 0.32 -6.08
C SER A 298 1.32 -1.15 -5.70
N GLU A 299 1.69 -2.06 -6.60
CA GLU A 299 1.62 -3.50 -6.34
C GLU A 299 2.72 -3.93 -5.36
N VAL A 300 3.88 -3.27 -5.40
CA VAL A 300 5.05 -3.62 -4.58
C VAL A 300 5.04 -2.91 -3.22
N PHE A 301 4.82 -1.59 -3.22
CA PHE A 301 4.92 -0.76 -2.01
C PHE A 301 3.60 -0.58 -1.28
N GLY A 302 2.49 -1.04 -1.86
CA GLY A 302 1.15 -0.90 -1.31
C GLY A 302 0.41 0.31 -1.86
N ARG A 303 -0.90 0.16 -2.00
CA ARG A 303 -1.77 1.16 -2.60
C ARG A 303 -2.00 2.33 -1.64
N ARG A 304 -2.10 2.09 -0.33
CA ARG A 304 -2.36 3.13 0.68
C ARG A 304 -1.27 4.19 0.71
N THR A 305 -0.01 3.75 0.80
CA THR A 305 1.15 4.64 0.92
C THR A 305 1.25 5.59 -0.28
N ILE A 306 0.96 5.07 -1.47
CA ILE A 306 1.07 5.85 -2.71
C ILE A 306 0.00 6.92 -2.80
N TYR A 307 -1.24 6.69 -2.33
CA TYR A 307 -2.25 7.75 -2.28
C TYR A 307 -1.89 8.88 -1.31
N ILE A 308 -1.29 8.57 -0.15
CA ILE A 308 -0.79 9.58 0.80
C ILE A 308 0.31 10.42 0.15
N ILE A 309 1.26 9.77 -0.52
CA ILE A 309 2.33 10.45 -1.26
C ILE A 309 1.75 11.31 -2.38
N ALA A 310 0.77 10.81 -3.15
CA ALA A 310 0.11 11.55 -4.21
C ALA A 310 -0.50 12.85 -3.69
N ALA A 311 -1.32 12.75 -2.64
CA ALA A 311 -2.02 13.89 -2.08
C ALA A 311 -1.05 14.94 -1.51
N THR A 312 -0.01 14.47 -0.81
CA THR A 312 1.03 15.34 -0.24
C THR A 312 1.87 16.02 -1.32
N LEU A 313 2.31 15.27 -2.33
CA LEU A 313 3.09 15.78 -3.46
C LEU A 313 2.28 16.82 -4.25
N PHE A 314 1.00 16.55 -4.49
CA PHE A 314 0.12 17.49 -5.17
C PHE A 314 -0.09 18.76 -4.35
N CYS A 315 -0.26 18.64 -3.03
CA CYS A 315 -0.37 19.78 -2.11
C CYS A 315 0.87 20.68 -2.18
N VAL A 316 2.07 20.11 -1.96
CA VAL A 316 3.34 20.84 -2.03
C VAL A 316 3.55 21.47 -3.40
N SER A 317 3.28 20.72 -4.47
CA SER A 317 3.42 21.23 -5.83
C SER A 317 2.44 22.37 -6.14
N SER A 318 1.24 22.35 -5.55
CA SER A 318 0.26 23.44 -5.66
C SER A 318 0.76 24.72 -4.97
N VAL A 319 1.40 24.59 -3.81
CA VAL A 319 2.06 25.73 -3.13
C VAL A 319 3.14 26.33 -4.03
N ILE A 320 3.95 25.48 -4.67
CA ILE A 320 5.02 25.94 -5.56
C ILE A 320 4.43 26.75 -6.73
N VAL A 321 3.37 26.26 -7.39
CA VAL A 321 2.72 26.99 -8.49
C VAL A 321 2.12 28.32 -8.02
N ALA A 322 1.53 28.35 -6.82
CA ALA A 322 0.85 29.54 -6.31
C ALA A 322 1.83 30.61 -5.80
N ALA A 323 2.82 30.21 -5.02
CA ALA A 323 3.63 31.11 -4.20
C ALA A 323 4.95 31.53 -4.85
N VAL A 324 5.53 30.70 -5.72
CA VAL A 324 6.83 31.01 -6.34
C VAL A 324 6.60 32.00 -7.50
N PRO A 325 7.18 33.22 -7.46
CA PRO A 325 7.02 34.22 -8.51
C PRO A 325 7.98 33.95 -9.69
N SER A 326 7.98 32.72 -10.21
CA SER A 326 8.82 32.31 -11.33
C SER A 326 8.13 31.25 -12.17
N ILE A 327 8.20 31.40 -13.49
CA ILE A 327 7.69 30.41 -14.44
C ILE A 327 8.37 29.05 -14.27
N ILE A 328 9.64 29.01 -13.82
CA ILE A 328 10.36 27.76 -13.51
C ILE A 328 9.70 27.04 -12.34
N GLY A 329 9.21 27.78 -11.34
CA GLY A 329 8.40 27.23 -10.26
C GLY A 329 7.12 26.61 -10.78
N VAL A 330 6.47 27.26 -11.74
CA VAL A 330 5.26 26.71 -12.39
C VAL A 330 5.59 25.43 -13.18
N TYR A 331 6.68 25.39 -13.94
CA TYR A 331 7.13 24.16 -14.62
C TYR A 331 7.28 22.99 -13.65
N PHE A 332 8.03 23.21 -12.57
CA PHE A 332 8.27 22.18 -11.56
C PHE A 332 6.95 21.76 -10.88
N GLY A 333 6.18 22.72 -10.39
CA GLY A 333 4.93 22.44 -9.68
C GLY A 333 3.89 21.74 -10.56
N ARG A 334 3.68 22.19 -11.81
CA ARG A 334 2.74 21.53 -12.73
C ARG A 334 3.19 20.11 -13.08
N PHE A 335 4.49 19.88 -13.30
CA PHE A 335 5.02 18.55 -13.59
C PHE A 335 4.74 17.56 -12.46
N PHE A 336 5.08 17.92 -11.22
CA PHE A 336 4.88 17.03 -10.07
C PHE A 336 3.42 16.91 -9.64
N GLN A 337 2.58 17.93 -9.86
CA GLN A 337 1.12 17.78 -9.79
C GLN A 337 0.62 16.71 -10.78
N GLY A 338 1.14 16.73 -12.01
CA GLY A 338 0.86 15.72 -13.02
C GLY A 338 1.25 14.30 -12.58
N VAL A 339 2.48 14.12 -12.09
CA VAL A 339 2.96 12.83 -11.58
C VAL A 339 2.07 12.33 -10.45
N ALA A 340 1.70 13.18 -9.50
CA ALA A 340 0.79 12.83 -8.41
C ALA A 340 -0.60 12.42 -8.93
N ALA A 341 -1.12 13.12 -9.94
CA ALA A 341 -2.42 12.81 -10.56
C ALA A 341 -2.45 11.53 -11.38
N ALA A 342 -1.30 10.92 -11.68
CA ALA A 342 -1.26 9.62 -12.33
C ALA A 342 -1.69 8.48 -11.40
N ILE A 343 -1.57 8.68 -10.08
CA ILE A 343 -1.84 7.66 -9.07
C ILE A 343 -3.33 7.28 -9.06
N PRO A 344 -4.28 8.18 -8.75
CA PRO A 344 -5.70 7.82 -8.82
C PRO A 344 -6.08 7.35 -10.24
N ALA A 345 -5.56 7.99 -11.29
CA ALA A 345 -5.86 7.67 -12.67
C ALA A 345 -5.52 6.23 -13.10
N THR A 346 -4.47 5.61 -12.51
CA THR A 346 -3.99 4.27 -12.91
C THR A 346 -4.17 3.20 -11.84
N VAL A 347 -4.12 3.56 -10.56
CA VAL A 347 -4.15 2.63 -9.43
C VAL A 347 -5.59 2.29 -9.01
N ALA A 348 -6.56 3.17 -9.28
CA ALA A 348 -7.95 3.03 -8.84
C ALA A 348 -8.62 1.72 -9.30
N PHE A 349 -8.42 1.30 -10.55
CA PHE A 349 -9.00 0.05 -11.06
C PHE A 349 -8.52 -1.17 -10.27
N GLY A 350 -7.23 -1.22 -9.91
CA GLY A 350 -6.68 -2.28 -9.07
C GLY A 350 -7.25 -2.25 -7.65
N ASN A 351 -7.41 -1.07 -7.05
CA ASN A 351 -8.10 -0.94 -5.75
C ASN A 351 -9.52 -1.50 -5.80
N PHE A 352 -10.29 -1.19 -6.84
CA PHE A 352 -11.67 -1.66 -6.95
C PHE A 352 -11.74 -3.16 -7.22
N ASP A 353 -10.79 -3.73 -7.95
CA ASP A 353 -10.68 -5.17 -8.18
C ASP A 353 -10.37 -5.95 -6.89
N ASP A 354 -9.50 -5.38 -6.05
CA ASP A 354 -9.16 -5.95 -4.75
C ASP A 354 -10.33 -5.86 -3.75
N MET A 355 -11.17 -4.82 -3.82
CA MET A 355 -12.21 -4.54 -2.82
C MET A 355 -13.63 -5.05 -3.17
N TYR A 356 -13.97 -5.17 -4.46
CA TYR A 356 -15.34 -5.42 -4.92
C TYR A 356 -15.44 -6.60 -5.87
N ASN A 357 -16.49 -7.41 -5.68
CA ASN A 357 -16.88 -8.43 -6.64
C ASN A 357 -17.39 -7.80 -7.94
N ALA A 358 -17.33 -8.55 -9.05
CA ALA A 358 -17.64 -8.07 -10.39
C ALA A 358 -18.97 -7.29 -10.52
N GLU A 359 -20.04 -7.71 -9.83
CA GLU A 359 -21.35 -7.01 -9.87
C GLU A 359 -21.29 -5.59 -9.28
N HIS A 360 -20.68 -5.44 -8.10
CA HIS A 360 -20.57 -4.13 -7.44
C HIS A 360 -19.50 -3.25 -8.10
N ARG A 361 -18.47 -3.88 -8.69
CA ARG A 361 -17.39 -3.21 -9.41
C ARG A 361 -17.92 -2.35 -10.57
N ILE A 362 -18.97 -2.78 -11.27
CA ILE A 362 -19.62 -2.01 -12.36
C ILE A 362 -20.00 -0.60 -11.88
N TRP A 363 -20.64 -0.51 -10.72
CA TRP A 363 -21.16 0.75 -10.17
C TRP A 363 -20.06 1.63 -9.58
N VAL A 364 -19.09 1.04 -8.88
CA VAL A 364 -17.99 1.81 -8.28
C VAL A 364 -17.09 2.40 -9.38
N VAL A 365 -16.73 1.61 -10.39
CA VAL A 365 -15.99 2.08 -11.56
C VAL A 365 -16.77 3.16 -12.31
N TYR A 366 -18.10 3.02 -12.41
CA TYR A 366 -18.93 4.03 -13.05
C TYR A 366 -18.90 5.37 -12.31
N VAL A 367 -19.07 5.35 -10.99
CA VAL A 367 -19.00 6.55 -10.15
C VAL A 367 -17.61 7.19 -10.26
N TYR A 368 -16.55 6.39 -10.24
CA TYR A 368 -15.18 6.84 -10.46
C TYR A 368 -15.01 7.54 -11.82
N THR A 369 -15.40 6.90 -12.92
CA THR A 369 -15.22 7.46 -14.27
C THR A 369 -16.02 8.74 -14.45
N ILE A 370 -17.27 8.78 -13.98
CA ILE A 370 -18.07 10.02 -14.03
C ILE A 370 -17.43 11.13 -13.23
N LEU A 371 -16.98 10.87 -12.00
CA LEU A 371 -16.38 11.91 -11.18
C LEU A 371 -15.07 12.42 -11.81
N GLY A 372 -14.26 11.57 -12.43
CA GLY A 372 -13.09 11.98 -13.21
C GLY A 372 -13.47 12.90 -14.38
N MET A 373 -14.47 12.52 -15.18
CA MET A 373 -14.94 13.33 -16.32
C MET A 373 -15.60 14.64 -15.88
N LEU A 374 -16.41 14.61 -14.81
CA LEU A 374 -16.98 15.82 -14.20
C LEU A 374 -15.88 16.76 -13.72
N GLY A 375 -14.77 16.22 -13.19
CA GLY A 375 -13.59 17.02 -12.87
C GLY A 375 -13.12 17.81 -14.10
N LEU A 376 -13.02 17.15 -15.25
CA LEU A 376 -12.59 17.78 -16.50
C LEU A 376 -13.50 18.94 -16.94
N ALA A 377 -14.81 18.78 -16.84
CA ALA A 377 -15.80 19.81 -17.15
C ALA A 377 -15.86 20.94 -16.11
N LEU A 378 -15.73 20.62 -14.82
CA LEU A 378 -15.82 21.59 -13.73
C LEU A 378 -14.56 22.45 -13.58
N GLY A 379 -13.39 21.96 -14.01
CA GLY A 379 -12.11 22.68 -13.91
C GLY A 379 -12.13 24.09 -14.54
N PRO A 380 -12.52 24.25 -15.83
CA PRO A 380 -12.62 25.56 -16.45
C PRO A 380 -13.60 26.50 -15.75
N ILE A 381 -14.74 25.99 -15.26
CA ILE A 381 -15.73 26.78 -14.51
C ILE A 381 -15.10 27.26 -13.19
N TYR A 382 -14.56 26.33 -12.41
CA TYR A 382 -13.90 26.59 -11.13
C TYR A 382 -12.79 27.65 -11.26
N SER A 383 -11.88 27.46 -12.22
CA SER A 383 -10.75 28.35 -12.42
C SER A 383 -11.11 29.72 -13.00
N THR A 384 -12.08 29.81 -13.92
CA THR A 384 -12.50 31.08 -14.53
C THR A 384 -13.13 32.01 -13.49
N TYR A 385 -14.00 31.49 -12.62
CA TYR A 385 -14.64 32.28 -11.57
C TYR A 385 -13.66 32.74 -10.48
N ILE A 386 -12.73 31.88 -10.06
CA ILE A 386 -11.71 32.25 -9.07
C ILE A 386 -10.74 33.28 -9.67
N THR A 387 -10.27 33.03 -10.89
CA THR A 387 -9.31 33.91 -11.57
C THR A 387 -9.88 35.30 -11.79
N SER A 388 -11.14 35.41 -12.19
CA SER A 388 -11.82 36.70 -12.40
C SER A 388 -12.11 37.46 -11.09
N SER A 389 -12.24 36.76 -9.95
CA SER A 389 -12.63 37.38 -8.68
C SER A 389 -11.44 37.78 -7.81
N ILE A 390 -10.50 36.85 -7.59
CA ILE A 390 -9.40 37.01 -6.63
C ILE A 390 -8.01 36.69 -7.21
N GLY A 391 -7.94 36.32 -8.50
CA GLY A 391 -6.70 36.10 -9.24
C GLY A 391 -6.30 34.62 -9.40
N TRP A 392 -5.48 34.35 -10.41
CA TRP A 392 -5.15 32.98 -10.85
C TRP A 392 -4.39 32.15 -9.80
N ARG A 393 -3.56 32.79 -8.95
CA ARG A 393 -2.82 32.10 -7.88
C ARG A 393 -3.73 31.43 -6.86
N TRP A 394 -4.90 32.01 -6.61
CA TRP A 394 -5.85 31.47 -5.64
C TRP A 394 -6.46 30.14 -6.08
N VAL A 395 -6.48 29.84 -7.38
CA VAL A 395 -6.86 28.50 -7.88
C VAL A 395 -5.99 27.44 -7.21
N TYR A 396 -4.68 27.70 -7.12
CA TYR A 396 -3.68 26.79 -6.56
C TYR A 396 -3.52 26.90 -5.03
N TYR A 397 -3.77 28.06 -4.43
CA TYR A 397 -3.87 28.16 -2.95
C TYR A 397 -5.06 27.36 -2.42
N ILE A 398 -6.22 27.43 -3.08
CA ILE A 398 -7.37 26.59 -2.71
C ILE A 398 -7.03 25.11 -2.93
N SER A 399 -6.35 24.76 -4.03
CA SER A 399 -5.85 23.39 -4.23
C SER A 399 -4.92 22.92 -3.13
N THR A 400 -4.07 23.79 -2.61
CA THR A 400 -3.21 23.47 -1.46
C THR A 400 -4.04 23.09 -0.24
N ILE A 401 -5.04 23.90 0.12
CA ILE A 401 -5.88 23.67 1.31
C ILE A 401 -6.65 22.35 1.15
N VAL A 402 -7.29 22.18 0.00
CA VAL A 402 -8.09 20.98 -0.31
C VAL A 402 -7.22 19.73 -0.29
N MET A 403 -6.04 19.77 -0.92
CA MET A 403 -5.15 18.62 -0.99
C MET A 403 -4.43 18.34 0.33
N GLY A 404 -4.16 19.35 1.15
CA GLY A 404 -3.68 19.17 2.52
C GLY A 404 -4.70 18.42 3.39
N ALA A 405 -5.97 18.82 3.34
CA ALA A 405 -7.04 18.11 4.02
C ALA A 405 -7.23 16.67 3.47
N THR A 406 -7.12 16.51 2.15
CA THR A 406 -7.22 15.20 1.49
C THR A 406 -6.05 14.29 1.89
N ALA A 407 -4.83 14.80 1.97
CA ALA A 407 -3.66 14.03 2.42
C ALA A 407 -3.83 13.54 3.87
N PHE A 408 -4.39 14.38 4.75
CA PHE A 408 -4.75 13.98 6.10
C PHE A 408 -5.83 12.88 6.11
N ALA A 409 -6.86 13.01 5.27
CA ALA A 409 -7.88 11.97 5.10
C ALA A 409 -7.28 10.64 4.61
N CYS A 410 -6.30 10.67 3.69
CA CYS A 410 -5.62 9.46 3.20
C CYS A 410 -4.91 8.66 4.31
N ILE A 411 -4.58 9.27 5.46
CA ILE A 411 -3.97 8.54 6.59
C ILE A 411 -4.94 7.49 7.16
N PHE A 412 -6.25 7.71 7.07
CA PHE A 412 -7.26 6.82 7.64
C PHE A 412 -7.71 5.70 6.69
N THR A 413 -7.20 5.63 5.46
CA THR A 413 -7.48 4.51 4.56
C THR A 413 -6.72 3.25 5.00
N LYS A 414 -7.23 2.08 4.61
CA LYS A 414 -6.58 0.79 4.82
C LYS A 414 -5.86 0.33 3.55
N GLU A 415 -4.86 -0.52 3.69
CA GLU A 415 -4.17 -1.12 2.55
C GLU A 415 -5.12 -2.09 1.84
N SER A 416 -5.37 -1.87 0.55
CA SER A 416 -6.32 -2.68 -0.22
C SER A 416 -5.65 -3.77 -1.04
N ASN A 417 -4.32 -3.79 -1.16
CA ASN A 417 -3.63 -4.85 -1.88
C ASN A 417 -3.61 -6.14 -1.04
N ALA A 418 -4.43 -7.12 -1.45
CA ALA A 418 -4.55 -8.40 -0.75
C ALA A 418 -3.25 -9.21 -0.75
N ASN A 419 -2.43 -9.07 -1.80
CA ASN A 419 -1.14 -9.76 -1.90
C ASN A 419 -0.14 -9.20 -0.90
N GLN A 420 -0.06 -7.87 -0.80
CA GLN A 420 0.84 -7.23 0.16
C GLN A 420 0.43 -7.52 1.61
N LEU A 421 -0.88 -7.56 1.89
CA LEU A 421 -1.39 -7.99 3.20
C LEU A 421 -1.00 -9.44 3.50
N LEU A 422 -1.11 -10.33 2.51
CA LEU A 422 -0.73 -11.74 2.64
C LEU A 422 0.77 -11.90 2.84
N ASP A 423 1.61 -11.18 2.08
CA ASP A 423 3.07 -11.19 2.23
C ASP A 423 3.49 -10.72 3.63
N LYS A 424 2.77 -9.75 4.20
CA LYS A 424 2.97 -9.32 5.58
C LYS A 424 2.65 -10.44 6.57
N ILE A 425 1.53 -11.14 6.40
CA ILE A 425 1.14 -12.29 7.24
C ILE A 425 2.16 -13.43 7.10
N VAL A 426 2.59 -13.75 5.87
CA VAL A 426 3.64 -14.76 5.60
C VAL A 426 4.93 -14.37 6.29
N LYS A 427 5.34 -13.11 6.23
CA LYS A 427 6.53 -12.61 6.93
C LYS A 427 6.39 -12.77 8.45
N GLU A 428 5.24 -12.42 9.02
CA GLU A 428 4.95 -12.63 10.44
C GLU A 428 5.01 -14.13 10.79
N ILE A 429 4.49 -15.03 9.95
CA ILE A 429 4.55 -16.48 10.16
C ILE A 429 5.97 -17.02 10.04
N ARG A 430 6.78 -16.54 9.07
CA ARG A 430 8.23 -16.86 8.99
C ARG A 430 8.95 -16.38 10.25
N GLU A 431 8.61 -15.19 10.75
CA GLU A 431 9.12 -14.63 11.99
C GLU A 431 8.65 -15.40 13.23
N GLU A 432 7.47 -15.99 13.24
CA GLU A 432 6.91 -16.77 14.37
C GLU A 432 7.34 -18.23 14.40
N THR A 433 7.45 -18.89 13.24
CA THR A 433 7.75 -20.33 13.09
C THR A 433 9.22 -20.63 12.79
N GLY A 434 9.93 -19.69 12.15
CA GLY A 434 11.32 -19.88 11.70
C GLY A 434 11.46 -20.74 10.46
N ILE A 435 10.37 -21.10 9.79
CA ILE A 435 10.36 -21.87 8.54
C ILE A 435 10.46 -20.88 7.36
N GLU A 436 11.59 -20.88 6.65
CA GLU A 436 11.79 -19.97 5.50
C GLU A 436 11.06 -20.40 4.22
N ASP A 437 10.67 -21.67 4.10
CA ASP A 437 10.04 -22.22 2.89
C ASP A 437 8.52 -21.94 2.79
N VAL A 438 7.96 -21.19 3.75
CA VAL A 438 6.57 -20.73 3.69
C VAL A 438 6.46 -19.63 2.64
N LYS A 439 5.60 -19.78 1.64
CA LYS A 439 5.45 -18.82 0.52
C LYS A 439 4.03 -18.27 0.47
N SER A 440 3.83 -17.07 -0.07
CA SER A 440 2.47 -16.65 -0.44
C SER A 440 2.06 -17.40 -1.71
N SER A 441 0.78 -17.72 -1.85
CA SER A 441 0.27 -18.40 -3.06
C SER A 441 0.49 -17.61 -4.36
N ASN A 442 0.69 -16.30 -4.24
CA ASN A 442 0.96 -15.37 -5.34
C ASN A 442 2.46 -15.05 -5.54
N GLU A 443 3.36 -15.72 -4.83
CA GLU A 443 4.83 -15.55 -4.96
C GLU A 443 5.32 -16.21 -6.28
N ALA A 444 4.94 -15.64 -7.42
CA ALA A 444 5.45 -16.02 -8.73
C ALA A 444 6.90 -15.53 -8.91
N GLY A 445 7.86 -16.25 -8.30
CA GLY A 445 9.23 -16.49 -8.77
C GLY A 445 10.22 -15.34 -9.05
N GLU A 446 9.81 -14.10 -9.31
CA GLU A 446 10.72 -13.00 -9.67
C GLU A 446 10.91 -12.02 -8.51
N LYS A 447 12.08 -12.05 -7.89
CA LYS A 447 12.53 -10.97 -7.00
C LYS A 447 12.46 -9.66 -7.76
N PHE A 448 11.71 -8.70 -7.23
CA PHE A 448 11.64 -7.33 -7.73
C PHE A 448 13.06 -6.79 -7.99
N THR A 449 13.40 -6.57 -9.25
CA THR A 449 14.66 -5.97 -9.66
C THR A 449 14.34 -4.68 -10.39
N VAL A 450 14.93 -3.55 -9.98
CA VAL A 450 14.67 -2.24 -10.59
C VAL A 450 14.90 -2.25 -12.11
N ALA A 451 15.83 -3.08 -12.59
CA ALA A 451 16.10 -3.29 -14.00
C ALA A 451 15.01 -4.08 -14.75
N SER A 452 14.52 -5.21 -14.21
CA SER A 452 13.41 -5.96 -14.82
C SER A 452 12.10 -5.17 -14.74
N PHE A 453 11.91 -4.42 -13.66
CA PHE A 453 10.83 -3.48 -13.46
C PHE A 453 10.83 -2.37 -14.51
N ALA A 454 11.97 -1.69 -14.72
CA ALA A 454 12.08 -0.65 -15.74
C ALA A 454 11.88 -1.21 -17.15
N GLN A 455 12.41 -2.40 -17.44
CA GLN A 455 12.27 -3.04 -18.74
C GLN A 455 10.80 -3.46 -19.02
N ASN A 456 10.13 -4.04 -18.03
CA ASN A 456 8.74 -4.49 -18.17
C ASN A 456 7.72 -3.35 -18.10
N ALA A 457 7.92 -2.33 -17.26
CA ALA A 457 6.97 -1.24 -17.07
C ALA A 457 7.02 -0.18 -18.19
N LEU A 458 8.20 0.15 -18.73
CA LEU A 458 8.33 1.14 -19.82
C LEU A 458 8.13 0.54 -21.20
N PHE A 459 8.77 -0.58 -21.51
CA PHE A 459 8.80 -1.08 -22.89
C PHE A 459 7.55 -1.85 -23.26
N ARG A 460 6.88 -2.52 -22.31
CA ARG A 460 5.71 -3.35 -22.62
C ARG A 460 4.48 -2.54 -23.06
N PRO A 461 4.11 -1.40 -22.43
CA PRO A 461 3.03 -0.56 -22.93
C PRO A 461 3.31 0.00 -24.34
N LEU A 462 4.56 0.43 -24.59
CA LEU A 462 4.99 0.91 -25.92
C LEU A 462 4.98 -0.22 -26.96
N GLN A 463 5.41 -1.42 -26.56
CA GLN A 463 5.33 -2.61 -27.40
C GLN A 463 3.87 -2.92 -27.75
N PHE A 464 2.95 -2.94 -26.78
CA PHE A 464 1.53 -3.18 -27.04
C PHE A 464 0.94 -2.17 -28.01
N LEU A 465 1.30 -0.89 -27.89
CA LEU A 465 0.85 0.15 -28.82
C LEU A 465 1.24 -0.15 -30.29
N VAL A 466 2.41 -0.75 -30.51
CA VAL A 466 2.93 -1.02 -31.87
C VAL A 466 2.54 -2.41 -32.37
N THR A 467 2.58 -3.41 -31.50
CA THR A 467 2.45 -4.83 -31.87
C THR A 467 1.03 -5.37 -31.74
N ASP A 468 0.19 -4.76 -30.91
CA ASP A 468 -1.18 -5.21 -30.68
C ASP A 468 -2.19 -4.22 -31.28
N PRO A 469 -2.83 -4.58 -32.41
CA PRO A 469 -3.82 -3.73 -33.07
C PRO A 469 -4.99 -3.35 -32.16
N LEU A 470 -5.41 -4.23 -31.24
CA LEU A 470 -6.55 -4.00 -30.37
C LEU A 470 -6.24 -2.88 -29.37
N VAL A 471 -5.09 -2.96 -28.69
CA VAL A 471 -4.63 -1.91 -27.77
C VAL A 471 -4.43 -0.59 -28.53
N PHE A 472 -3.83 -0.63 -29.72
CA PHE A 472 -3.64 0.56 -30.56
C PHE A 472 -4.96 1.29 -30.84
N PHE A 473 -6.00 0.57 -31.30
CA PHE A 473 -7.30 1.18 -31.60
C PHE A 473 -7.98 1.73 -30.35
N CYS A 474 -7.99 0.98 -29.25
CA CYS A 474 -8.53 1.46 -27.97
C CYS A 474 -7.81 2.73 -27.50
N ALA A 475 -6.48 2.76 -27.61
CA ALA A 475 -5.65 3.90 -27.23
C ALA A 475 -5.96 5.14 -28.09
N VAL A 476 -6.01 5.00 -29.43
CA VAL A 476 -6.29 6.11 -30.35
C VAL A 476 -7.69 6.69 -30.13
N LEU A 477 -8.72 5.83 -30.01
CA LEU A 477 -10.10 6.26 -29.82
C LEU A 477 -10.28 7.02 -28.49
N CYS A 478 -9.74 6.46 -27.41
CA CYS A 478 -9.77 7.11 -26.10
C CYS A 478 -9.00 8.44 -26.11
N ALA A 479 -7.84 8.47 -26.78
CA ALA A 479 -7.00 9.65 -26.88
C ALA A 479 -7.66 10.79 -27.66
N ILE A 480 -8.36 10.48 -28.75
CA ILE A 480 -9.12 11.48 -29.51
C ILE A 480 -10.24 12.07 -28.65
N ALA A 481 -11.07 11.23 -28.01
CA ALA A 481 -12.18 11.72 -27.19
C ALA A 481 -11.70 12.60 -26.03
N PHE A 482 -10.64 12.17 -25.34
CA PHE A 482 -10.10 12.93 -24.21
C PHE A 482 -9.38 14.21 -24.67
N GLY A 483 -8.57 14.13 -25.73
CA GLY A 483 -7.90 15.29 -26.32
C GLY A 483 -8.87 16.34 -26.84
N LEU A 484 -9.99 15.91 -27.43
CA LEU A 484 -11.07 16.80 -27.87
C LEU A 484 -11.61 17.65 -26.72
N ILE A 485 -11.88 17.08 -25.54
CA ILE A 485 -12.37 17.87 -24.40
C ILE A 485 -11.34 18.91 -23.96
N TYR A 486 -10.05 18.56 -23.93
CA TYR A 486 -9.00 19.55 -23.65
C TYR A 486 -8.94 20.65 -24.71
N GLY A 487 -9.14 20.32 -25.99
CA GLY A 487 -9.33 21.32 -27.05
C GLY A 487 -10.57 22.19 -26.82
N LEU A 488 -11.67 21.62 -26.32
CA LEU A 488 -12.88 22.38 -26.02
C LEU A 488 -12.66 23.42 -24.90
N THR A 489 -11.70 23.24 -23.98
CA THR A 489 -11.37 24.24 -22.93
C THR A 489 -11.15 25.64 -23.48
N GLU A 490 -10.46 25.76 -24.60
CA GLU A 490 -10.21 27.04 -25.25
C GLU A 490 -11.30 27.38 -26.28
N SER A 491 -11.75 26.39 -27.05
CA SER A 491 -12.65 26.66 -28.17
C SER A 491 -14.04 27.13 -27.74
N LEU A 492 -14.57 26.65 -26.61
CA LEU A 492 -15.88 27.10 -26.12
C LEU A 492 -15.86 28.58 -25.77
N THR A 493 -14.77 29.09 -25.19
CA THR A 493 -14.61 30.52 -24.90
C THR A 493 -14.65 31.33 -26.20
N ILE A 494 -13.91 30.91 -27.23
CA ILE A 494 -13.90 31.58 -28.55
C ILE A 494 -15.30 31.56 -29.19
N VAL A 495 -16.01 30.43 -29.10
CA VAL A 495 -17.33 30.25 -29.72
C VAL A 495 -18.41 31.11 -29.05
N TYR A 496 -18.51 31.06 -27.73
CA TYR A 496 -19.62 31.71 -27.02
C TYR A 496 -19.41 33.22 -26.80
N THR A 497 -18.16 33.70 -26.80
CA THR A 497 -17.88 35.14 -26.78
C THR A 497 -18.11 35.81 -28.14
N ALA A 498 -18.12 35.04 -29.23
CA ALA A 498 -18.34 35.57 -30.57
C ALA A 498 -19.80 36.05 -30.78
N SER A 499 -19.95 37.08 -31.62
CA SER A 499 -21.27 37.56 -32.04
C SER A 499 -22.00 36.51 -32.90
N PRO A 500 -23.31 36.26 -32.68
CA PRO A 500 -24.24 37.06 -31.86
C PRO A 500 -24.41 36.58 -30.40
N PHE A 501 -23.72 35.54 -29.96
CA PHE A 501 -23.89 35.01 -28.60
C PHE A 501 -23.40 36.01 -27.54
N ASN A 502 -22.25 36.66 -27.76
CA ASN A 502 -21.73 37.75 -26.92
C ASN A 502 -21.69 37.42 -25.41
N PHE A 503 -21.40 36.18 -25.04
CA PHE A 503 -21.28 35.81 -23.63
C PHE A 503 -20.05 36.45 -23.00
N SER A 504 -20.12 36.73 -21.70
CA SER A 504 -18.93 37.06 -20.90
C SER A 504 -18.04 35.82 -20.77
N GLN A 505 -16.75 35.99 -20.47
CA GLN A 505 -15.85 34.86 -20.23
C GLN A 505 -16.38 33.90 -19.15
N ASN A 506 -16.95 34.45 -18.07
CA ASN A 506 -17.56 33.68 -16.99
C ASN A 506 -18.78 32.89 -17.50
N SER A 507 -19.66 33.52 -18.27
CA SER A 507 -20.84 32.86 -18.84
C SER A 507 -20.48 31.80 -19.88
N SER A 508 -19.44 32.03 -20.69
CA SER A 508 -18.93 31.05 -21.67
C SER A 508 -18.42 29.78 -21.01
N SER A 509 -17.80 29.87 -19.82
CA SER A 509 -17.34 28.69 -19.07
C SER A 509 -18.50 27.77 -18.65
N LEU A 510 -19.72 28.28 -18.50
CA LEU A 510 -20.89 27.46 -18.13
C LEU A 510 -21.31 26.49 -19.24
N ALA A 511 -20.80 26.63 -20.46
CA ALA A 511 -21.00 25.65 -21.54
C ALA A 511 -20.48 24.24 -21.16
N PHE A 512 -19.49 24.15 -20.27
CA PHE A 512 -19.03 22.87 -19.75
C PHE A 512 -20.09 22.12 -18.93
N LEU A 513 -21.12 22.79 -18.40
CA LEU A 513 -22.24 22.12 -17.76
C LEU A 513 -23.04 21.25 -18.74
N ALA A 514 -23.11 21.64 -20.02
CA ALA A 514 -23.74 20.81 -21.04
C ALA A 514 -22.96 19.50 -21.25
N ILE A 515 -21.62 19.56 -21.24
CA ILE A 515 -20.76 18.38 -21.28
C ILE A 515 -21.01 17.50 -20.04
N ALA A 516 -21.03 18.10 -18.84
CA ALA A 516 -21.30 17.39 -17.58
C ALA A 516 -22.66 16.68 -17.56
N ILE A 517 -23.72 17.30 -18.10
CA ILE A 517 -25.03 16.64 -18.26
C ILE A 517 -24.89 15.40 -19.14
N GLY A 518 -24.16 15.51 -20.25
CA GLY A 518 -23.85 14.38 -21.13
C GLY A 518 -23.15 13.22 -20.40
N GLU A 519 -22.14 13.54 -19.61
CA GLU A 519 -21.38 12.57 -18.82
C GLU A 519 -22.29 11.79 -17.86
N VAL A 520 -23.22 12.47 -17.19
CA VAL A 520 -24.21 11.85 -16.28
C VAL A 520 -25.20 10.94 -17.01
N LEU A 521 -25.60 11.29 -18.24
CA LEU A 521 -26.49 10.45 -19.06
C LEU A 521 -25.86 9.09 -19.42
N ASN A 522 -24.56 8.89 -19.21
CA ASN A 522 -23.91 7.59 -19.37
C ASN A 522 -24.45 6.51 -18.40
N ILE A 523 -25.22 6.91 -17.36
CA ILE A 523 -25.93 5.95 -16.50
C ILE A 523 -26.81 4.96 -17.28
N LEU A 524 -27.38 5.39 -18.41
CA LEU A 524 -28.35 4.62 -19.18
C LEU A 524 -27.72 3.33 -19.74
N PRO A 525 -26.57 3.38 -20.47
CA PRO A 525 -25.81 2.18 -20.80
C PRO A 525 -25.43 1.31 -19.60
N ARG A 526 -25.07 1.90 -18.45
CA ARG A 526 -24.64 1.10 -17.29
C ARG A 526 -25.78 0.31 -16.65
N ILE A 527 -27.00 0.86 -16.63
CA ILE A 527 -28.20 0.12 -16.21
C ILE A 527 -28.43 -1.10 -17.12
N TYR A 528 -28.22 -0.92 -18.43
CA TYR A 528 -28.32 -2.02 -19.39
C TYR A 528 -27.23 -3.08 -19.18
N ASP A 529 -25.99 -2.68 -18.93
CA ASP A 529 -24.89 -3.60 -18.63
C ASP A 529 -25.14 -4.40 -17.34
N ALA A 530 -25.67 -3.76 -16.29
CA ALA A 530 -26.06 -4.44 -15.05
C ALA A 530 -27.21 -5.45 -15.29
N TYR A 531 -28.17 -5.11 -16.15
CA TYR A 531 -29.24 -6.02 -16.56
C TYR A 531 -28.71 -7.23 -17.32
N ILE A 532 -27.83 -7.01 -18.30
CA ILE A 532 -27.14 -8.08 -19.04
C ILE A 532 -26.37 -8.97 -18.05
N TYR A 533 -25.56 -8.38 -17.18
CA TYR A 533 -24.78 -9.12 -16.19
C TYR A 533 -25.66 -10.08 -15.37
N LYS A 534 -26.78 -9.58 -14.81
CA LYS A 534 -27.74 -10.42 -14.07
C LYS A 534 -28.37 -11.52 -14.92
N LYS A 535 -28.69 -11.24 -16.20
CA LYS A 535 -29.28 -12.22 -17.12
C LYS A 535 -28.31 -13.36 -17.45
N TYR A 536 -27.05 -13.05 -17.74
CA TYR A 536 -26.02 -14.05 -18.05
C TYR A 536 -25.65 -14.87 -16.82
N ARG A 537 -25.56 -14.22 -15.65
CA ARG A 537 -25.35 -14.91 -14.36
C ARG A 537 -26.45 -15.94 -14.05
N ARG A 538 -27.73 -15.59 -14.26
CA ARG A 538 -28.86 -16.52 -14.07
C ARG A 538 -28.86 -17.71 -15.04
N THR A 539 -28.17 -17.59 -16.16
CA THR A 539 -28.11 -18.63 -17.20
C THR A 539 -26.78 -19.38 -17.21
N HIS A 540 -25.93 -19.15 -16.19
CA HIS A 540 -24.58 -19.74 -16.06
C HIS A 540 -23.74 -19.57 -17.34
N ARG A 541 -23.92 -18.44 -18.03
CA ARG A 541 -23.16 -18.10 -19.24
C ARG A 541 -22.07 -17.10 -18.90
N ARG A 542 -20.84 -17.34 -19.39
CA ARG A 542 -19.73 -16.40 -19.27
C ARG A 542 -20.06 -15.07 -19.94
N ILE A 543 -19.63 -13.99 -19.29
CA ILE A 543 -19.73 -12.64 -19.83
C ILE A 543 -18.45 -12.37 -20.61
N LEU A 544 -18.59 -12.30 -21.92
CA LEU A 544 -17.47 -11.98 -22.81
C LEU A 544 -17.13 -10.48 -22.70
N PRO A 545 -15.85 -10.07 -22.73
CA PRO A 545 -15.46 -8.66 -22.75
C PRO A 545 -16.19 -7.83 -23.82
N GLU A 546 -16.49 -8.46 -24.96
CA GLU A 546 -17.22 -7.86 -26.09
C GLU A 546 -18.63 -7.38 -25.73
N SER A 547 -19.27 -7.92 -24.68
CA SER A 547 -20.60 -7.43 -24.26
C SER A 547 -20.57 -5.98 -23.79
N LYS A 548 -19.43 -5.50 -23.28
CA LYS A 548 -19.24 -4.11 -22.85
C LYS A 548 -19.15 -3.12 -24.02
N ILE A 549 -18.69 -3.56 -25.19
CA ILE A 549 -18.54 -2.74 -26.41
C ILE A 549 -19.90 -2.30 -26.99
N THR A 550 -21.01 -2.94 -26.59
CA THR A 550 -22.35 -2.61 -27.10
C THR A 550 -22.71 -1.13 -26.92
N SER A 551 -22.36 -0.56 -25.76
CA SER A 551 -22.59 0.86 -25.45
C SER A 551 -21.72 1.79 -26.32
N PHE A 552 -20.48 1.39 -26.59
CA PHE A 552 -19.55 2.11 -27.46
C PHE A 552 -20.07 2.26 -28.90
N ALA A 553 -20.89 1.32 -29.39
CA ALA A 553 -21.54 1.41 -30.71
C ALA A 553 -22.60 2.52 -30.81
N ILE A 554 -23.11 3.01 -29.68
CA ILE A 554 -24.01 4.17 -29.63
C ILE A 554 -23.18 5.45 -29.40
N ALA A 555 -22.17 5.38 -28.54
CA ALA A 555 -21.33 6.52 -28.20
C ALA A 555 -20.53 7.06 -29.40
N ALA A 556 -19.91 6.21 -30.24
CA ALA A 556 -19.06 6.73 -31.31
C ALA A 556 -19.83 7.50 -32.40
N PRO A 557 -21.00 7.03 -32.89
CA PRO A 557 -21.87 7.84 -33.73
C PRO A 557 -22.38 9.10 -33.02
N SER A 558 -22.70 9.01 -31.72
CA SER A 558 -23.14 10.16 -30.92
C SER A 558 -22.07 11.27 -30.87
N LEU A 559 -20.78 10.93 -30.73
CA LEU A 559 -19.68 11.89 -30.77
C LEU A 559 -19.65 12.65 -32.11
N ALA A 560 -19.74 11.92 -33.22
CA ALA A 560 -19.72 12.50 -34.55
C ALA A 560 -20.94 13.42 -34.79
N ILE A 561 -22.14 12.96 -34.44
CA ILE A 561 -23.37 13.75 -34.56
C ILE A 561 -23.30 14.99 -33.67
N GLY A 562 -22.81 14.86 -32.44
CA GLY A 562 -22.63 15.96 -31.50
C GLY A 562 -21.68 17.03 -32.02
N LEU A 563 -20.54 16.63 -32.59
CA LEU A 563 -19.57 17.56 -33.21
C LEU A 563 -20.13 18.23 -34.46
N TRP A 564 -20.87 17.51 -35.32
CA TRP A 564 -21.52 18.12 -36.49
C TRP A 564 -22.62 19.10 -36.08
N LEU A 565 -23.44 18.73 -35.10
CA LEU A 565 -24.47 19.61 -34.55
C LEU A 565 -23.83 20.86 -33.98
N PHE A 566 -22.77 20.73 -33.19
CA PHE A 566 -22.02 21.87 -32.66
C PHE A 566 -21.42 22.73 -33.78
N ALA A 567 -20.73 22.13 -34.75
CA ALA A 567 -20.07 22.84 -35.85
C ALA A 567 -21.03 23.73 -36.68
N TRP A 568 -22.28 23.30 -36.86
CA TRP A 568 -23.27 23.99 -37.69
C TRP A 568 -24.37 24.70 -36.90
N THR A 569 -24.16 24.94 -35.60
CA THR A 569 -25.06 25.73 -34.77
C THR A 569 -24.34 26.86 -34.03
N ILE A 570 -23.06 27.09 -34.34
CA ILE A 570 -22.20 28.09 -33.72
C ILE A 570 -21.81 29.22 -34.70
N PRO A 571 -21.51 30.43 -34.20
CA PRO A 571 -20.95 31.52 -35.00
C PRO A 571 -19.52 31.21 -35.48
N PRO A 572 -18.99 31.92 -36.50
CA PRO A 572 -19.62 33.06 -37.20
C PRO A 572 -20.46 32.71 -38.43
N ARG A 573 -20.39 31.49 -38.98
CA ARG A 573 -21.16 31.15 -40.21
C ARG A 573 -22.65 30.97 -39.98
N VAL A 574 -23.02 30.54 -38.77
CA VAL A 574 -24.41 30.31 -38.39
C VAL A 574 -24.75 31.25 -37.26
N THR A 575 -25.55 32.28 -37.56
CA THR A 575 -25.90 33.35 -36.62
C THR A 575 -27.37 33.32 -36.19
N ASN A 576 -28.22 32.60 -36.92
CA ASN A 576 -29.67 32.60 -36.70
C ASN A 576 -30.16 31.47 -35.77
N VAL A 577 -29.24 30.66 -35.25
CA VAL A 577 -29.57 29.53 -34.37
C VAL A 577 -29.36 29.95 -32.92
N PRO A 578 -30.35 29.73 -32.03
CA PRO A 578 -30.19 29.98 -30.60
C PRO A 578 -29.05 29.16 -29.98
N TRP A 579 -28.28 29.77 -29.08
CA TRP A 579 -27.17 29.11 -28.38
C TRP A 579 -27.54 27.77 -27.69
N PRO A 580 -28.76 27.53 -27.16
CA PRO A 580 -29.08 26.25 -26.53
C PRO A 580 -28.98 25.05 -27.49
N VAL A 581 -29.15 25.25 -28.79
CA VAL A 581 -29.05 24.16 -29.78
C VAL A 581 -27.61 23.66 -29.87
N SER A 582 -26.62 24.56 -29.79
CA SER A 582 -25.20 24.18 -29.75
C SER A 582 -24.85 23.38 -28.49
N MET A 583 -25.50 23.66 -27.36
CA MET A 583 -25.31 22.93 -26.10
C MET A 583 -25.77 21.47 -26.19
N ILE A 584 -26.79 21.15 -27.00
CA ILE A 584 -27.22 19.77 -27.24
C ILE A 584 -26.06 18.96 -27.86
N GLY A 585 -25.29 19.55 -28.77
CA GLY A 585 -24.09 18.93 -29.32
C GLY A 585 -23.05 18.62 -28.24
N LEU A 586 -22.85 19.54 -27.29
CA LEU A 586 -21.94 19.35 -26.16
C LEU A 586 -22.39 18.23 -25.21
N VAL A 587 -23.70 18.07 -24.98
CA VAL A 587 -24.26 16.92 -24.22
C VAL A 587 -23.89 15.60 -24.89
N MET A 588 -24.02 15.51 -26.22
CA MET A 588 -23.66 14.29 -26.95
C MET A 588 -22.16 14.00 -26.90
N ILE A 589 -21.33 15.05 -26.97
CA ILE A 589 -19.87 14.93 -26.83
C ILE A 589 -19.51 14.42 -25.42
N GLY A 590 -20.09 14.99 -24.36
CA GLY A 590 -19.85 14.56 -22.98
C GLY A 590 -20.27 13.10 -22.72
N PHE A 591 -21.46 12.71 -23.21
CA PHE A 591 -21.91 11.32 -23.14
C PHE A 591 -20.90 10.36 -23.76
N SER A 592 -20.40 10.71 -24.94
CA SER A 592 -19.53 9.84 -25.73
C SER A 592 -18.13 9.74 -25.15
N ALA A 593 -17.57 10.85 -24.68
CA ALA A 593 -16.24 10.86 -24.08
C ALA A 593 -16.18 10.08 -22.75
N ASN A 594 -17.23 10.16 -21.94
CA ASN A 594 -17.35 9.35 -20.74
C ASN A 594 -17.48 7.86 -21.08
N ASP A 595 -18.31 7.51 -22.07
CA ASP A 595 -18.48 6.11 -22.49
C ASP A 595 -17.18 5.50 -23.04
N PHE A 596 -16.43 6.26 -23.86
CA PHE A 596 -15.13 5.81 -24.39
C PHE A 596 -14.16 5.50 -23.26
N SER A 597 -14.13 6.36 -22.23
CA SER A 597 -13.26 6.18 -21.08
C SER A 597 -13.68 4.98 -20.22
N TYR A 598 -14.97 4.74 -20.02
CA TYR A 598 -15.43 3.58 -19.27
C TYR A 598 -15.20 2.27 -20.04
N VAL A 599 -15.67 2.21 -21.29
CA VAL A 599 -15.77 0.96 -22.05
C VAL A 599 -14.41 0.49 -22.52
N LEU A 600 -13.54 1.38 -23.03
CA LEU A 600 -12.25 0.98 -23.59
C LEU A 600 -11.26 0.56 -22.49
N PHE A 601 -11.23 1.26 -21.36
CA PHE A 601 -10.43 0.84 -20.20
C PHE A 601 -10.96 -0.46 -19.60
N GLY A 602 -12.28 -0.59 -19.45
CA GLY A 602 -12.89 -1.82 -18.96
C GLY A 602 -12.63 -3.02 -19.88
N TYR A 603 -12.74 -2.82 -21.19
CA TYR A 603 -12.47 -3.87 -22.19
C TYR A 603 -11.01 -4.31 -22.19
N ALA A 604 -10.07 -3.36 -22.11
CA ALA A 604 -8.64 -3.68 -22.01
C ALA A 604 -8.30 -4.41 -20.71
N THR A 605 -8.93 -4.03 -19.59
CA THR A 605 -8.72 -4.70 -18.31
C THR A 605 -9.19 -6.15 -18.35
N ASP A 606 -10.38 -6.41 -18.90
CA ASP A 606 -10.94 -7.76 -18.97
C ASP A 606 -10.27 -8.65 -20.04
N SER A 607 -9.71 -8.06 -21.11
CA SER A 607 -9.17 -8.82 -22.23
C SER A 607 -7.73 -9.31 -22.04
N TYR A 608 -6.95 -8.66 -21.16
CA TYR A 608 -5.51 -8.91 -21.03
C TYR A 608 -5.07 -9.58 -19.72
N GLY A 609 -5.99 -9.85 -18.78
CA GLY A 609 -5.70 -10.61 -17.55
C GLY A 609 -4.46 -10.09 -16.81
N GLU A 610 -3.43 -10.91 -16.65
CA GLU A 610 -2.14 -10.54 -16.03
C GLU A 610 -1.44 -9.34 -16.70
N TYR A 611 -1.68 -9.12 -18.00
CA TYR A 611 -1.11 -8.00 -18.75
C TYR A 611 -2.02 -6.76 -18.79
N ALA A 612 -3.16 -6.77 -18.08
CA ALA A 612 -4.14 -5.67 -18.06
C ALA A 612 -3.51 -4.32 -17.69
N ALA A 613 -2.64 -4.29 -16.68
CA ALA A 613 -1.98 -3.05 -16.25
C ALA A 613 -1.13 -2.41 -17.36
N SER A 614 -0.46 -3.23 -18.19
CA SER A 614 0.36 -2.74 -19.31
C SER A 614 -0.50 -2.20 -20.46
N ALA A 615 -1.63 -2.87 -20.77
CA ALA A 615 -2.57 -2.41 -21.79
C ALA A 615 -3.26 -1.09 -21.38
N VAL A 616 -3.72 -1.00 -20.13
CA VAL A 616 -4.30 0.23 -19.56
C VAL A 616 -3.30 1.37 -19.55
N SER A 617 -2.02 1.10 -19.23
CA SER A 617 -0.95 2.09 -19.27
C SER A 617 -0.71 2.62 -20.69
N ALA A 618 -0.76 1.77 -21.72
CA ALA A 618 -0.62 2.18 -23.12
C ALA A 618 -1.76 3.12 -23.57
N ILE A 619 -3.01 2.80 -23.17
CA ILE A 619 -4.18 3.65 -23.42
C ILE A 619 -4.02 4.99 -22.71
N SER A 620 -3.67 4.98 -21.42
CA SER A 620 -3.51 6.20 -20.61
C SER A 620 -2.38 7.09 -21.15
N LEU A 621 -1.25 6.51 -21.57
CA LEU A 621 -0.12 7.23 -22.16
C LEU A 621 -0.53 7.98 -23.42
N THR A 622 -1.19 7.30 -24.35
CA THR A 622 -1.62 7.90 -25.63
C THR A 622 -2.66 9.00 -25.39
N ARG A 623 -3.57 8.76 -24.44
CA ARG A 623 -4.61 9.68 -24.02
C ARG A 623 -4.05 10.97 -23.44
N THR A 624 -3.11 10.86 -22.50
CA THR A 624 -2.52 12.00 -21.79
C THR A 624 -1.60 12.82 -22.71
N LEU A 625 -0.80 12.18 -23.56
CA LEU A 625 0.01 12.87 -24.58
C LEU A 625 -0.86 13.65 -25.57
N THR A 626 -1.96 13.05 -26.04
CA THR A 626 -2.86 13.71 -26.99
C THR A 626 -3.52 14.92 -26.34
N ALA A 627 -4.04 14.78 -25.11
CA ALA A 627 -4.56 15.90 -24.34
C ALA A 627 -3.50 16.99 -24.08
N ALA A 628 -2.22 16.63 -23.95
CA ALA A 628 -1.13 17.59 -23.73
C ALA A 628 -0.85 18.46 -24.97
N VAL A 629 -1.12 17.93 -26.17
CA VAL A 629 -0.85 18.61 -27.44
C VAL A 629 -2.05 19.43 -27.93
N PHE A 630 -3.28 18.95 -27.71
CA PHE A 630 -4.49 19.58 -28.24
C PHE A 630 -4.61 21.11 -27.96
N PRO A 631 -4.41 21.58 -26.71
CA PRO A 631 -4.49 23.01 -26.39
C PRO A 631 -3.46 23.89 -27.13
N LEU A 632 -2.31 23.32 -27.55
CA LEU A 632 -1.21 24.08 -28.14
C LEU A 632 -1.53 24.65 -29.53
N PHE A 633 -2.44 24.00 -30.27
CA PHE A 633 -2.85 24.41 -31.61
C PHE A 633 -4.33 24.82 -31.69
N THR A 634 -5.14 24.52 -30.67
CA THR A 634 -6.60 24.77 -30.71
C THR A 634 -6.90 26.24 -30.92
N HIS A 635 -6.21 27.14 -30.22
CA HIS A 635 -6.45 28.58 -30.35
C HIS A 635 -6.23 29.05 -31.80
N GLN A 636 -5.10 28.67 -32.41
CA GLN A 636 -4.74 29.02 -33.78
C GLN A 636 -5.67 28.35 -34.79
N MET A 637 -6.12 27.12 -34.52
CA MET A 637 -7.08 26.41 -35.36
C MET A 637 -8.43 27.13 -35.40
N TYR A 638 -8.97 27.52 -34.25
CA TYR A 638 -10.28 28.18 -34.15
C TYR A 638 -10.25 29.63 -34.63
N THR A 639 -9.19 30.38 -34.33
CA THR A 639 -9.05 31.78 -34.78
C THR A 639 -8.64 31.90 -36.24
N GLY A 640 -7.82 30.98 -36.76
CA GLY A 640 -7.31 31.00 -38.14
C GLY A 640 -8.26 30.41 -39.17
N LEU A 641 -8.86 29.24 -38.89
CA LEU A 641 -9.80 28.58 -39.82
C LEU A 641 -11.26 29.04 -39.62
N GLY A 642 -11.55 29.61 -38.45
CA GLY A 642 -12.90 29.90 -37.98
C GLY A 642 -13.55 28.69 -37.29
N SER A 643 -14.37 28.96 -36.27
CA SER A 643 -14.96 27.94 -35.38
C SER A 643 -15.73 26.84 -36.11
N ASN A 644 -16.51 27.19 -37.14
CA ASN A 644 -17.28 26.22 -37.92
C ASN A 644 -16.37 25.23 -38.68
N VAL A 645 -15.29 25.72 -39.33
CA VAL A 645 -14.36 24.85 -40.08
C VAL A 645 -13.56 23.99 -39.12
N ALA A 646 -12.98 24.60 -38.07
CA ALA A 646 -12.20 23.91 -37.07
C ALA A 646 -12.99 22.73 -36.48
N THR A 647 -14.25 22.98 -36.07
CA THR A 647 -15.12 21.94 -35.51
C THR A 647 -15.55 20.91 -36.56
N SER A 648 -15.78 21.30 -37.81
CA SER A 648 -16.11 20.36 -38.90
C SER A 648 -14.97 19.40 -39.21
N ILE A 649 -13.71 19.83 -39.08
CA ILE A 649 -12.54 18.95 -39.23
C ILE A 649 -12.56 17.89 -38.13
N LEU A 650 -12.78 18.30 -36.87
CA LEU A 650 -12.90 17.38 -35.74
C LEU A 650 -14.09 16.42 -35.92
N ALA A 651 -15.22 16.93 -36.42
CA ALA A 651 -16.41 16.13 -36.71
C ALA A 651 -16.16 15.10 -37.81
N ALA A 652 -15.44 15.47 -38.88
CA ALA A 652 -15.08 14.56 -39.96
C ALA A 652 -14.16 13.43 -39.46
N VAL A 653 -13.19 13.75 -38.61
CA VAL A 653 -12.34 12.73 -37.96
C VAL A 653 -13.20 11.80 -37.09
N ALA A 654 -14.09 12.34 -36.26
CA ALA A 654 -15.00 11.53 -35.45
C ALA A 654 -15.93 10.63 -36.31
N SER A 655 -16.39 11.11 -37.47
CA SER A 655 -17.19 10.32 -38.41
C SER A 655 -16.42 9.12 -38.99
N LEU A 656 -15.11 9.24 -39.23
CA LEU A 656 -14.29 8.11 -39.67
C LEU A 656 -14.27 6.99 -38.63
N PHE A 657 -14.23 7.36 -37.36
CA PHE A 657 -14.19 6.41 -36.23
C PHE A 657 -15.57 5.93 -35.76
N ALA A 658 -16.67 6.57 -36.20
CA ALA A 658 -18.03 6.17 -35.85
C ALA A 658 -18.36 4.73 -36.29
N PHE A 659 -17.68 4.20 -37.32
CA PHE A 659 -17.86 2.84 -37.81
C PHE A 659 -17.00 1.80 -37.07
N THR A 660 -15.96 2.23 -36.37
CA THR A 660 -15.03 1.35 -35.65
C THR A 660 -15.73 0.42 -34.63
N PRO A 661 -16.70 0.87 -33.80
CA PRO A 661 -17.40 -0.04 -32.89
C PRO A 661 -18.06 -1.23 -33.58
N PHE A 662 -18.66 -1.03 -34.75
CA PHE A 662 -19.34 -2.10 -35.48
C PHE A 662 -18.35 -3.13 -36.03
N LEU A 663 -17.14 -2.69 -36.40
CA LEU A 663 -16.04 -3.59 -36.74
C LEU A 663 -15.60 -4.39 -35.51
N PHE A 664 -15.50 -3.76 -34.34
CA PHE A 664 -15.18 -4.46 -33.08
C PHE A 664 -16.26 -5.45 -32.66
N LEU A 665 -17.54 -5.12 -32.79
CA LEU A 665 -18.63 -6.06 -32.48
C LEU A 665 -18.64 -7.27 -33.43
N GLY A 666 -18.28 -7.08 -34.70
CA GLY A 666 -18.24 -8.18 -35.68
C GLY A 666 -16.95 -9.02 -35.65
N TYR A 667 -15.80 -8.41 -35.38
CA TYR A 667 -14.48 -9.04 -35.51
C TYR A 667 -13.66 -9.08 -34.20
N GLY A 668 -14.17 -8.53 -33.09
CA GLY A 668 -13.45 -8.37 -31.83
C GLY A 668 -12.90 -9.67 -31.26
N SER A 669 -13.72 -10.72 -31.21
CA SER A 669 -13.26 -12.04 -30.77
C SER A 669 -12.11 -12.59 -31.65
N ARG A 670 -12.20 -12.43 -32.97
CA ARG A 670 -11.11 -12.85 -33.89
C ARG A 670 -9.83 -12.03 -33.71
N LEU A 671 -9.95 -10.75 -33.41
CA LEU A 671 -8.82 -9.86 -33.13
C LEU A 671 -8.16 -10.23 -31.79
N ARG A 672 -8.96 -10.55 -30.77
CA ARG A 672 -8.47 -10.98 -29.45
C ARG A 672 -7.73 -12.30 -29.52
N HIS A 673 -8.27 -13.32 -30.21
CA HIS A 673 -7.57 -14.60 -30.42
C HIS A 673 -6.28 -14.50 -31.24
N ARG A 674 -6.08 -13.40 -31.99
CA ARG A 674 -4.83 -13.14 -32.72
C ARG A 674 -3.78 -12.44 -31.87
N SER A 675 -4.16 -11.86 -30.73
CA SER A 675 -3.19 -11.26 -29.81
C SER A 675 -2.46 -12.37 -29.04
N LYS A 676 -1.14 -12.25 -28.97
CA LYS A 676 -0.29 -13.14 -28.18
C LYS A 676 -0.37 -12.87 -26.67
N PHE A 677 -0.96 -11.75 -26.27
CA PHE A 677 -0.97 -11.24 -24.89
C PHE A 677 -2.38 -11.17 -24.29
N ALA A 678 -3.43 -11.35 -25.09
CA ALA A 678 -4.78 -11.47 -24.58
C ALA A 678 -4.93 -12.80 -23.82
N ALA A 679 -5.72 -12.78 -22.75
CA ALA A 679 -5.94 -13.96 -21.92
C ALA A 679 -6.57 -15.09 -22.75
N ASP A 680 -6.04 -16.31 -22.59
CA ASP A 680 -6.56 -17.50 -23.27
C ASP A 680 -7.94 -17.83 -22.69
N ASP A 681 -8.92 -18.02 -23.56
CA ASP A 681 -10.34 -18.01 -23.18
C ASP A 681 -10.72 -19.19 -22.29
N GLU A 682 -9.97 -20.29 -22.37
CA GLU A 682 -10.30 -21.57 -21.74
C GLU A 682 -9.85 -21.64 -20.26
N GLN A 683 -8.67 -21.09 -19.93
CA GLN A 683 -8.14 -21.08 -18.55
C GLN A 683 -8.91 -20.13 -17.62
N ALA A 684 -9.31 -18.96 -18.11
CA ALA A 684 -10.15 -18.03 -17.35
C ALA A 684 -11.56 -18.60 -17.10
N LEU A 685 -12.10 -19.38 -18.07
CA LEU A 685 -13.37 -20.09 -17.95
C LEU A 685 -13.35 -21.18 -16.87
N GLU A 686 -12.27 -21.96 -16.77
CA GLU A 686 -12.14 -22.98 -15.72
C GLU A 686 -12.09 -22.35 -14.32
N GLN A 687 -11.30 -21.29 -14.13
CA GLN A 687 -11.21 -20.61 -12.83
C GLN A 687 -12.50 -19.93 -12.38
N GLU A 688 -13.22 -19.27 -13.30
CA GLU A 688 -14.49 -18.59 -12.98
C GLU A 688 -15.61 -19.60 -12.67
N ASN A 689 -15.64 -20.75 -13.36
CA ASN A 689 -16.62 -21.81 -13.12
C ASN A 689 -16.32 -22.63 -11.85
N LEU A 690 -15.05 -22.82 -11.48
CA LEU A 690 -14.66 -23.46 -10.22
C LEU A 690 -15.18 -22.66 -9.02
N HIS A 691 -14.99 -21.34 -9.01
CA HIS A 691 -15.52 -20.45 -7.98
C HIS A 691 -17.06 -20.38 -7.92
N MET A 692 -17.77 -20.77 -8.99
CA MET A 692 -19.22 -20.82 -8.99
C MET A 692 -19.79 -22.14 -8.46
N LYS A 693 -19.05 -23.26 -8.62
CA LYS A 693 -19.46 -24.56 -8.08
C LYS A 693 -19.35 -24.62 -6.56
N ASP A 694 -18.45 -23.86 -5.96
CA ASP A 694 -18.28 -23.82 -4.50
C ASP A 694 -19.33 -22.93 -3.79
N LYS A 695 -20.20 -22.24 -4.55
CA LYS A 695 -21.27 -21.36 -4.03
C LYS A 695 -22.70 -21.91 -4.20
N GLU A 696 -22.84 -23.11 -4.74
CA GLU A 696 -24.08 -23.92 -4.70
C GLU A 696 -23.96 -24.98 -3.61
#